data_AF-A0A845GT21-F1
#
_entry.id   AF-A0A845GT21-F1
#
_cell.length_a   1.000
_cell.length_b   1.000
_cell.length_c   1.000
_cell.angle_alpha   90.00
_cell.angle_beta   90.00
_cell.angle_gamma   90.00
#
_symmetry.space_group_name_H-M   'P 1'
#
loop_
_entity.id
_entity.type
_entity.pdbx_description
1 polymer ?
#
loop_
_entity_poly.entity_id
_entity_poly.type
_entity_poly.pdbx_seq_one_letter_code
_entity_poly.pdbx_strand_id
1 'polypeptide(L)'
;MIHPLRPLVIAAALLACAHAAASSGGPWDPYVSRSGPDIALNRYQSGELGVLLPSYDRMYLYTAWRTVQLGADGLKSVPNPQGGLLRAIGSRNGGWVDATEGKKVYGAWLAAVGAALKQAPAAPKADDSMANGYLNCPLGGYTFATSTLNDLARRPDATPARLNAWVATQRQVFKFCGDDVDAPRNRFDETKRVIPAPAELPASEALYWRQMQQYQLASAAFYGENYALSTSLFARIGATDKHPLRQWGEYLSLRSQARAATFVPGPNADQAAWQERLDAKREGPAAAAARLAAAQKKLAAIQSSADHILANPELASLHEATRAIVRSMQVRLTPTLRFAELSKLLDDPRANPYQDDHLGDWRVLANDLLQPPGADQADTRPALRASAGFIDWLQTLQQCQEYEAKRSCAVERAHAVDLWNRYAKEGNKAQARVWLLAAVMLSDKLTPELEKAAQQVASGTPEYLTMRHALARHYRLNNQADKARTIGDAVLTGPALAASNSSSTRNQFLQERFAVASSPADAANYLLRTASRDLDPDTGEQAKASEEGGTDKVRVAVAADGTRWLNSGLSVADLSALAANTKLSKPLRTQIAVAAWMRSDLLGQDEAALNAAQQIEQNAPVLAPVMQKYRKLAGTPEHRYWMLLNAVKYGLSPMYSGATAEIKLRAPDETLADMWCKLPAKAGASYGENTDAEHTLPMPELGNNAARDKELAQLAGLKTATGYIGDYVMQRATAVPTDPELPWLLYVTVQSTRGGCLDADAKTLSKSAFTLLHKRYKNNEWARKTPYFY
;
A
#
# COMPACT_ATOMS: atom_id res chain seq x y z
N MET A 1 38.28 -12.01 -42.54
CA MET A 1 39.14 -12.12 -41.34
C MET A 1 38.39 -11.50 -40.17
N ILE A 2 38.12 -12.32 -39.14
CA ILE A 2 38.12 -12.02 -37.71
C ILE A 2 37.23 -10.85 -37.20
N HIS A 3 36.13 -11.26 -36.53
CA HIS A 3 35.32 -10.67 -35.44
C HIS A 3 36.05 -9.74 -34.42
N PRO A 4 35.40 -9.22 -33.34
CA PRO A 4 34.02 -8.72 -33.08
C PRO A 4 34.03 -7.41 -32.21
N LEU A 5 32.86 -6.81 -31.92
CA LEU A 5 32.48 -6.37 -30.56
C LEU A 5 30.99 -5.95 -30.48
N ARG A 6 30.25 -6.83 -29.82
CA ARG A 6 28.94 -6.76 -29.15
C ARG A 6 29.03 -5.78 -27.92
N PRO A 7 28.07 -5.69 -26.99
CA PRO A 7 26.67 -5.24 -27.03
C PRO A 7 26.37 -4.42 -25.74
N LEU A 8 26.91 -3.21 -25.54
CA LEU A 8 26.95 -2.61 -24.18
C LEU A 8 25.79 -1.66 -23.81
N VAL A 9 24.89 -1.33 -24.75
CA VAL A 9 23.88 -0.28 -24.50
C VAL A 9 22.53 -0.83 -24.04
N ILE A 10 22.22 -2.11 -24.28
CA ILE A 10 20.91 -2.69 -23.90
C ILE A 10 20.91 -3.22 -22.44
N ALA A 11 22.07 -3.54 -21.86
CA ALA A 11 22.16 -3.96 -20.47
C ALA A 11 21.93 -2.82 -19.46
N ALA A 12 22.26 -1.56 -19.81
CA ALA A 12 22.06 -0.41 -18.94
C ALA A 12 20.57 -0.01 -18.80
N ALA A 13 19.76 -0.22 -19.84
CA ALA A 13 18.32 0.03 -19.78
C ALA A 13 17.57 -1.04 -18.97
N LEU A 14 18.03 -2.30 -18.97
CA LEU A 14 17.47 -3.36 -18.14
C LEU A 14 17.88 -3.24 -16.65
N LEU A 15 19.05 -2.66 -16.35
CA LEU A 15 19.49 -2.35 -14.98
C LEU A 15 18.80 -1.10 -14.40
N ALA A 16 18.42 -0.13 -15.24
CA ALA A 16 17.65 1.04 -14.81
C ALA A 16 16.18 0.68 -14.48
N CYS A 17 15.60 -0.31 -15.16
CA CYS A 17 14.28 -0.86 -14.80
C CYS A 17 14.30 -1.77 -13.56
N ALA A 18 15.48 -2.22 -13.11
CA ALA A 18 15.63 -2.95 -11.84
C ALA A 18 15.72 -2.03 -10.62
N HIS A 19 15.91 -0.71 -10.82
CA HIS A 19 16.00 0.30 -9.75
C HIS A 19 14.83 1.28 -9.73
N ALA A 20 13.90 1.15 -10.68
CA ALA A 20 12.56 1.70 -10.54
C ALA A 20 11.77 0.82 -9.56
N ALA A 21 12.05 0.97 -8.27
CA ALA A 21 11.10 0.61 -7.23
C ALA A 21 9.86 1.51 -7.41
N ALA A 22 9.00 1.16 -8.37
CA ALA A 22 7.61 1.54 -8.35
C ALA A 22 7.11 1.20 -6.94
N SER A 23 6.67 2.21 -6.17
CA SER A 23 6.01 2.10 -4.87
C SER A 23 6.36 0.80 -4.13
N SER A 24 7.40 0.80 -3.28
CA SER A 24 7.75 -0.34 -2.43
C SER A 24 6.63 -0.68 -1.44
N GLY A 25 5.51 -1.20 -1.96
CA GLY A 25 4.55 -1.95 -1.19
C GLY A 25 5.26 -3.23 -0.79
N GLY A 26 5.43 -3.42 0.51
CA GLY A 26 5.78 -4.73 1.04
C GLY A 26 4.77 -5.80 0.58
N PRO A 27 4.97 -7.07 0.96
CA PRO A 27 4.05 -8.14 0.59
C PRO A 27 2.60 -7.78 0.98
N TRP A 28 1.73 -7.66 -0.03
CA TRP A 28 0.33 -7.30 0.13
C TRP A 28 -0.49 -8.45 0.72
N ASP A 29 -1.09 -8.22 1.89
CA ASP A 29 -1.96 -9.17 2.57
C ASP A 29 -3.33 -8.53 2.85
N PRO A 30 -4.40 -8.98 2.19
CA PRO A 30 -5.73 -8.39 2.37
C PRO A 30 -6.38 -8.75 3.71
N TYR A 31 -5.81 -9.69 4.47
CA TYR A 31 -6.40 -10.21 5.71
C TYR A 31 -5.63 -9.79 6.95
N VAL A 32 -4.34 -9.50 6.82
CA VAL A 32 -3.52 -8.98 7.91
C VAL A 32 -2.86 -7.69 7.46
N SER A 33 -3.17 -6.57 8.12
CA SER A 33 -2.46 -5.32 7.88
C SER A 33 -1.02 -5.44 8.39
N ARG A 34 -0.04 -5.27 7.48
CA ARG A 34 1.39 -5.52 7.74
C ARG A 34 2.24 -4.26 7.93
N SER A 35 1.77 -3.11 7.45
CA SER A 35 2.47 -1.82 7.60
C SER A 35 1.94 -0.98 8.76
N GLY A 36 0.74 -1.26 9.26
CA GLY A 36 0.14 -0.51 10.38
C GLY A 36 -1.05 -1.22 11.02
N PRO A 37 -1.62 -0.65 12.10
CA PRO A 37 -2.74 -1.24 12.81
C PRO A 37 -4.04 -1.15 12.01
N ASP A 38 -4.90 -2.17 12.12
CA ASP A 38 -6.29 -2.11 11.64
C ASP A 38 -7.29 -1.64 12.70
N ILE A 39 -6.75 -1.22 13.85
CA ILE A 39 -7.47 -0.62 14.97
C ILE A 39 -7.48 0.88 14.77
N ALA A 40 -8.63 1.52 15.02
CA ALA A 40 -8.77 2.96 14.94
C ALA A 40 -7.66 3.68 15.73
N LEU A 41 -6.99 4.66 15.11
CA LEU A 41 -5.75 5.25 15.62
C LEU A 41 -5.88 5.84 17.03
N ASN A 42 -7.03 6.43 17.38
CA ASN A 42 -7.32 6.94 18.73
C ASN A 42 -7.33 5.84 19.79
N ARG A 43 -7.77 4.63 19.44
CA ARG A 43 -7.77 3.46 20.32
C ARG A 43 -6.37 2.84 20.40
N TYR A 44 -5.70 2.74 19.25
CA TYR A 44 -4.32 2.25 19.18
C TYR A 44 -3.36 3.08 20.05
N GLN A 45 -3.39 4.42 19.92
CA GLN A 45 -2.56 5.30 20.77
C GLN A 45 -2.90 5.16 22.26
N SER A 46 -4.12 4.76 22.60
CA SER A 46 -4.60 4.57 23.97
C SER A 46 -4.27 3.19 24.56
N GLY A 47 -3.52 2.36 23.84
CA GLY A 47 -3.01 1.07 24.33
C GLY A 47 -3.71 -0.17 23.78
N GLU A 48 -4.67 -0.02 22.86
CA GLU A 48 -5.30 -1.15 22.17
C GLU A 48 -4.45 -1.58 20.96
N LEU A 49 -3.43 -2.42 21.18
CA LEU A 49 -2.40 -2.71 20.16
C LEU A 49 -2.73 -3.88 19.22
N GLY A 50 -3.58 -4.82 19.63
CA GLY A 50 -3.78 -6.06 18.88
C GLY A 50 -2.53 -6.95 18.86
N VAL A 51 -2.31 -7.68 17.76
CA VAL A 51 -1.03 -8.37 17.49
C VAL A 51 -0.12 -7.44 16.70
N LEU A 52 1.01 -7.05 17.30
CA LEU A 52 2.03 -6.21 16.70
C LEU A 52 2.91 -7.02 15.74
N LEU A 53 3.30 -6.39 14.63
CA LEU A 53 4.23 -6.96 13.67
C LEU A 53 5.52 -6.11 13.58
N PRO A 54 6.71 -6.72 13.47
CA PRO A 54 7.96 -5.98 13.27
C PRO A 54 7.98 -5.12 12.00
N SER A 55 7.10 -5.42 11.03
CA SER A 55 6.96 -4.71 9.75
C SER A 55 6.15 -3.42 9.83
N TYR A 56 5.58 -3.08 10.99
CA TYR A 56 4.82 -1.83 11.14
C TYR A 56 5.73 -0.60 10.95
N ASP A 57 5.13 0.48 10.43
CA ASP A 57 5.82 1.76 10.31
C ASP A 57 6.31 2.26 11.68
N ARG A 58 7.44 2.96 11.66
CA ARG A 58 8.17 3.37 12.88
C ARG A 58 7.32 4.15 13.87
N MET A 59 6.37 4.94 13.39
CA MET A 59 5.46 5.71 14.25
C MET A 59 4.48 4.82 15.03
N TYR A 60 3.99 3.74 14.42
CA TYR A 60 3.10 2.78 15.06
C TYR A 60 3.87 1.91 16.05
N LEU A 61 5.09 1.53 15.70
CA LEU A 61 6.01 0.82 16.59
C LEU A 61 6.44 1.72 17.77
N TYR A 62 6.75 3.01 17.56
CA TYR A 62 7.01 3.95 18.65
C TYR A 62 5.81 4.07 19.60
N THR A 63 4.60 4.19 19.04
CA THR A 63 3.37 4.26 19.82
C THR A 63 3.18 2.98 20.64
N ALA A 64 3.43 1.81 20.06
CA ALA A 64 3.43 0.53 20.78
C ALA A 64 4.47 0.50 21.91
N TRP A 65 5.73 0.87 21.63
CA TRP A 65 6.80 0.97 22.63
C TRP A 65 6.36 1.84 23.81
N ARG A 66 5.84 3.05 23.54
CA ARG A 66 5.39 4.00 24.57
C ARG A 66 4.26 3.43 25.41
N THR A 67 3.25 2.84 24.77
CA THR A 67 2.08 2.26 25.48
C THR A 67 2.48 1.09 26.38
N VAL A 68 3.42 0.23 25.94
CA VAL A 68 3.92 -0.87 26.75
C VAL A 68 4.78 -0.35 27.90
N GLN A 69 5.66 0.62 27.67
CA GLN A 69 6.44 1.31 28.72
C GLN A 69 5.54 1.90 29.82
N LEU A 70 4.49 2.63 29.43
CA LEU A 70 3.56 3.25 30.39
C LEU A 70 2.65 2.23 31.07
N GLY A 71 2.26 1.17 30.37
CA GLY A 71 1.20 0.27 30.81
C GLY A 71 -0.16 0.95 30.92
N ALA A 72 -1.18 0.19 31.32
CA ALA A 72 -2.56 0.69 31.38
C ALA A 72 -2.73 1.89 32.34
N ASP A 73 -2.06 1.88 33.49
CA ASP A 73 -2.18 2.96 34.48
C ASP A 73 -1.39 4.21 34.08
N GLY A 74 -0.22 4.05 33.45
CA GLY A 74 0.54 5.17 32.91
C GLY A 74 -0.22 5.87 31.77
N LEU A 75 -0.90 5.12 30.90
CA LEU A 75 -1.71 5.72 29.83
C LEU A 75 -2.88 6.56 30.36
N LYS A 76 -3.45 6.20 31.51
CA LYS A 76 -4.49 7.00 32.18
C LYS A 76 -3.93 8.29 32.78
N SER A 77 -2.69 8.27 33.29
CA SER A 77 -2.08 9.45 33.91
C SER A 77 -1.49 10.45 32.89
N VAL A 78 -1.16 9.99 31.68
CA VAL A 78 -0.70 10.85 30.56
C VAL A 78 -1.55 10.60 29.30
N PRO A 79 -2.83 11.01 29.29
CA PRO A 79 -3.73 10.75 28.17
C PRO A 79 -3.25 11.43 26.89
N ASN A 80 -3.43 10.75 25.76
CA ASN A 80 -3.11 11.33 24.46
C ASN A 80 -4.18 12.34 24.02
N PRO A 81 -3.79 13.44 23.35
CA PRO A 81 -4.75 14.29 22.68
C PRO A 81 -5.54 13.50 21.62
N GLN A 82 -6.81 13.84 21.46
CA GLN A 82 -7.66 13.28 20.41
C GLN A 82 -7.05 13.57 19.03
N GLY A 83 -6.97 12.55 18.17
CA GLY A 83 -6.39 12.67 16.84
C GLY A 83 -4.87 12.87 16.82
N GLY A 84 -4.16 12.66 17.94
CA GLY A 84 -2.71 12.82 18.03
C GLY A 84 -1.94 11.99 16.99
N LEU A 85 -2.21 10.68 16.94
CA LEU A 85 -1.55 9.79 15.98
C LEU A 85 -1.94 10.12 14.52
N LEU A 86 -3.19 10.54 14.27
CA LEU A 86 -3.62 11.00 12.94
C LEU A 86 -2.86 12.26 12.49
N ARG A 87 -2.59 13.19 13.41
CA ARG A 87 -1.75 14.37 13.13
C ARG A 87 -0.35 13.97 12.67
N ALA A 88 0.28 13.03 13.39
CA ALA A 88 1.61 12.52 13.04
C ALA A 88 1.63 11.86 11.65
N ILE A 89 0.49 11.33 11.19
CA ILE A 89 0.36 10.78 9.84
C ILE A 89 0.40 11.88 8.79
N GLY A 90 -0.32 12.98 9.02
CA GLY A 90 -0.48 14.10 8.09
C GLY A 90 0.83 14.80 7.68
N SER A 91 1.90 14.67 8.47
CA SER A 91 3.23 15.22 8.16
C SER A 91 4.02 14.38 7.13
N ARG A 92 3.36 13.84 6.10
CA ARG A 92 4.02 13.11 5.00
C ARG A 92 4.74 14.10 4.08
N ASN A 93 5.83 13.65 3.44
CA ASN A 93 6.51 14.43 2.40
C ASN A 93 5.60 14.54 1.17
N GLY A 94 4.87 15.65 1.04
CA GLY A 94 3.99 15.93 -0.10
C GLY A 94 2.68 15.17 -0.03
N GLY A 95 1.61 15.87 0.36
CA GLY A 95 0.25 15.31 0.30
C GLY A 95 -0.24 15.24 -1.14
N TRP A 96 -0.82 14.10 -1.52
CA TRP A 96 -1.73 14.04 -2.66
C TRP A 96 -2.88 15.00 -2.41
N VAL A 97 -3.08 15.95 -3.33
CA VAL A 97 -4.30 16.76 -3.32
C VAL A 97 -5.39 15.90 -3.96
N ASP A 98 -6.48 15.70 -3.22
CA ASP A 98 -7.65 15.00 -3.73
C ASP A 98 -8.17 15.74 -4.98
N ALA A 99 -8.23 15.05 -6.12
CA ALA A 99 -8.69 15.64 -7.38
C ALA A 99 -10.13 16.15 -7.28
N THR A 100 -10.97 15.53 -6.45
CA THR A 100 -12.34 16.00 -6.18
C THR A 100 -12.32 17.35 -5.47
N GLU A 101 -11.44 17.51 -4.48
CA GLU A 101 -11.27 18.78 -3.78
C GLU A 101 -10.70 19.85 -4.72
N GLY A 102 -9.69 19.51 -5.52
CA GLY A 102 -9.12 20.38 -6.54
C GLY A 102 -10.17 20.86 -7.53
N LYS A 103 -11.01 19.96 -8.03
CA LYS A 103 -12.12 20.27 -8.96
C LYS A 103 -13.12 21.23 -8.32
N LYS A 104 -13.50 20.99 -7.06
CA LYS A 104 -14.41 21.87 -6.31
C LYS A 104 -13.84 23.28 -6.17
N VAL A 105 -12.57 23.39 -5.76
CA VAL A 105 -11.90 24.67 -5.53
C VAL A 105 -11.72 25.45 -6.84
N TYR A 106 -11.31 24.77 -7.90
CA TYR A 106 -11.16 25.40 -9.22
C TYR A 106 -12.51 25.84 -9.81
N GLY A 107 -13.55 25.03 -9.67
CA GLY A 107 -14.91 25.39 -10.09
C GLY A 107 -15.43 26.63 -9.36
N ALA A 108 -15.18 26.75 -8.05
CA ALA A 108 -15.54 27.93 -7.27
C ALA A 108 -14.81 29.19 -7.77
N TRP A 109 -13.53 29.07 -8.12
CA TRP A 109 -12.77 30.16 -8.73
C TRP A 109 -13.35 30.62 -10.08
N LEU A 110 -13.67 29.68 -10.98
CA LEU A 110 -14.28 30.00 -12.28
C LEU A 110 -15.63 30.69 -12.12
N ALA A 111 -16.46 30.24 -11.17
CA ALA A 111 -17.75 30.86 -10.87
C ALA A 111 -17.59 32.30 -10.36
N ALA A 112 -16.63 32.55 -9.45
CA ALA A 112 -16.35 33.90 -8.95
C ALA A 112 -15.85 34.84 -10.06
N VAL A 113 -14.98 34.35 -10.95
CA VAL A 113 -14.54 35.12 -12.13
C VAL A 113 -15.72 35.47 -13.03
N GLY A 114 -16.58 34.48 -13.31
CA GLY A 114 -17.75 34.72 -14.16
C GLY A 114 -18.74 35.73 -13.58
N ALA A 115 -18.98 35.65 -12.26
CA ALA A 115 -19.82 36.60 -11.55
C ALA A 115 -19.23 38.02 -11.54
N ALA A 116 -17.94 38.16 -11.25
CA ALA A 116 -17.27 39.47 -11.16
C ALA A 116 -17.20 40.18 -12.53
N LEU A 117 -16.94 39.44 -13.60
CA LEU A 117 -16.83 39.99 -14.96
C LEU A 117 -18.17 40.03 -15.71
N LYS A 118 -19.26 39.52 -15.10
CA LYS A 118 -20.59 39.36 -15.72
C LYS A 118 -20.52 38.58 -17.05
N GLN A 119 -19.70 37.54 -17.08
CA GLN A 119 -19.47 36.69 -18.24
C GLN A 119 -19.58 35.24 -17.79
N ALA A 120 -20.27 34.39 -18.55
CA ALA A 120 -20.27 32.96 -18.24
C ALA A 120 -18.83 32.41 -18.37
N PRO A 121 -18.35 31.59 -17.43
CA PRO A 121 -17.07 30.92 -17.60
C PRO A 121 -17.14 30.04 -18.85
N ALA A 122 -16.06 30.04 -19.64
CA ALA A 122 -15.96 29.16 -20.80
C ALA A 122 -16.08 27.69 -20.34
N ALA A 123 -16.75 26.86 -21.14
CA ALA A 123 -16.81 25.44 -20.87
C ALA A 123 -15.39 24.86 -20.90
N PRO A 124 -14.98 24.06 -19.88
CA PRO A 124 -13.66 23.45 -19.89
C PRO A 124 -13.54 22.48 -21.05
N LYS A 125 -12.32 22.33 -21.59
CA LYS A 125 -12.02 21.32 -22.61
C LYS A 125 -12.09 19.93 -21.95
N ALA A 126 -12.38 18.89 -22.74
CA ALA A 126 -12.51 17.52 -22.23
C ALA A 126 -11.22 17.00 -21.57
N ASP A 127 -10.06 17.54 -21.95
CA ASP A 127 -8.71 17.20 -21.46
C ASP A 127 -8.13 18.24 -20.49
N ASP A 128 -8.94 19.18 -19.98
CA ASP A 128 -8.48 20.19 -19.02
C ASP A 128 -8.16 19.54 -17.66
N SER A 129 -6.86 19.40 -17.36
CA SER A 129 -6.39 18.78 -16.12
C SER A 129 -6.86 19.54 -14.88
N MET A 130 -6.97 20.87 -14.95
CA MET A 130 -7.42 21.70 -13.83
C MET A 130 -8.92 21.55 -13.59
N ALA A 131 -9.72 21.46 -14.65
CA ALA A 131 -11.16 21.16 -14.55
C ALA A 131 -11.43 19.75 -13.98
N ASN A 132 -10.48 18.83 -14.16
CA ASN A 132 -10.48 17.50 -13.54
C ASN A 132 -9.85 17.48 -12.14
N GLY A 133 -9.40 18.64 -11.64
CA GLY A 133 -8.92 18.82 -10.27
C GLY A 133 -7.42 18.64 -10.04
N TYR A 134 -6.65 18.47 -11.10
CA TYR A 134 -5.18 18.41 -11.03
C TYR A 134 -4.60 19.83 -11.10
N LEU A 135 -4.54 20.49 -9.95
CA LEU A 135 -3.96 21.82 -9.77
C LEU A 135 -2.51 21.73 -9.27
N ASN A 136 -1.61 22.52 -9.86
CA ASN A 136 -0.23 22.66 -9.39
C ASN A 136 -0.10 23.77 -8.34
N CYS A 137 -0.93 24.83 -8.41
CA CYS A 137 -0.98 25.79 -7.31
C CYS A 137 -1.67 25.15 -6.08
N PRO A 138 -1.24 25.51 -4.84
CA PRO A 138 -1.92 25.07 -3.63
C PRO A 138 -3.39 25.52 -3.59
N LEU A 139 -4.29 24.64 -3.14
CA LEU A 139 -5.73 24.92 -3.05
C LEU A 139 -6.06 26.20 -2.26
N GLY A 140 -5.34 26.44 -1.17
CA GLY A 140 -5.50 27.67 -0.37
C GLY A 140 -5.27 28.96 -1.18
N GLY A 141 -4.44 28.93 -2.23
CA GLY A 141 -4.23 30.06 -3.14
C GLY A 141 -5.48 30.38 -3.97
N TYR A 142 -6.17 29.35 -4.47
CA TYR A 142 -7.46 29.51 -5.17
C TYR A 142 -8.57 29.97 -4.22
N THR A 143 -8.66 29.40 -3.01
CA THR A 143 -9.65 29.82 -2.02
C THR A 143 -9.47 31.29 -1.63
N PHE A 144 -8.23 31.72 -1.38
CA PHE A 144 -7.91 33.12 -1.08
C PHE A 144 -8.26 34.05 -2.25
N ALA A 145 -7.87 33.68 -3.48
CA ALA A 145 -8.18 34.46 -4.68
C ALA A 145 -9.69 34.60 -4.91
N THR A 146 -10.44 33.52 -4.70
CA THR A 146 -11.90 33.48 -4.84
C THR A 146 -12.57 34.43 -3.84
N SER A 147 -12.20 34.33 -2.55
CA SER A 147 -12.73 35.23 -1.52
C SER A 147 -12.39 36.69 -1.82
N THR A 148 -11.14 36.96 -2.18
CA THR A 148 -10.67 38.31 -2.49
C THR A 148 -11.43 38.92 -3.67
N LEU A 149 -11.64 38.17 -4.75
CA LEU A 149 -12.37 38.66 -5.91
C LEU A 149 -13.83 39.00 -5.56
N ASN A 150 -14.48 38.16 -4.76
CA ASN A 150 -15.85 38.41 -4.30
C ASN A 150 -15.94 39.69 -3.46
N ASP A 151 -14.96 39.94 -2.59
CA ASP A 151 -14.89 41.16 -1.79
C ASP A 151 -14.61 42.40 -2.66
N LEU A 152 -13.69 42.28 -3.62
CA LEU A 152 -13.39 43.33 -4.60
C LEU A 152 -14.61 43.71 -5.43
N ALA A 153 -15.40 42.72 -5.87
CA ALA A 153 -16.60 42.93 -6.69
C ALA A 153 -17.73 43.66 -5.93
N ARG A 154 -17.72 43.62 -4.60
CA ARG A 154 -18.71 44.32 -3.75
C ARG A 154 -18.34 45.77 -3.44
N ARG A 155 -17.15 46.22 -3.83
CA ARG A 155 -16.70 47.57 -3.53
C ARG A 155 -17.44 48.61 -4.37
N PRO A 156 -17.69 49.82 -3.82
CA PRO A 156 -18.39 50.88 -4.55
C PRO A 156 -17.58 51.44 -5.73
N ASP A 157 -16.25 51.31 -5.69
CA ASP A 157 -15.34 51.75 -6.75
C ASP A 157 -14.95 50.63 -7.73
N ALA A 158 -15.62 49.47 -7.67
CA ALA A 158 -15.38 48.36 -8.58
C ALA A 158 -15.90 48.68 -9.99
N THR A 159 -14.99 48.66 -10.97
CA THR A 159 -15.33 48.79 -12.39
C THR A 159 -14.97 47.49 -13.13
N PRO A 160 -15.62 47.19 -14.28
CA PRO A 160 -15.24 46.04 -15.09
C PRO A 160 -13.76 46.02 -15.46
N ALA A 161 -13.17 47.19 -15.74
CA ALA A 161 -11.74 47.31 -16.05
C ALA A 161 -10.84 46.92 -14.87
N ARG A 162 -11.17 47.37 -13.64
CA ARG A 162 -10.41 47.05 -12.42
C ARG A 162 -10.51 45.57 -12.05
N LEU A 163 -11.72 45.01 -12.09
CA LEU A 163 -11.95 43.58 -11.84
C LEU A 163 -11.23 42.72 -12.88
N ASN A 164 -11.30 43.09 -14.16
CA ASN A 164 -10.60 42.38 -15.23
C ASN A 164 -9.08 42.44 -15.06
N ALA A 165 -8.52 43.62 -14.71
CA ALA A 165 -7.08 43.77 -14.47
C ALA A 165 -6.60 42.92 -13.29
N TRP A 166 -7.36 42.89 -12.19
CA TRP A 166 -7.05 42.04 -11.04
C TRP A 166 -7.12 40.54 -11.38
N VAL A 167 -8.17 40.10 -12.10
CA VAL A 167 -8.33 38.70 -12.54
C VAL A 167 -7.20 38.29 -13.49
N ALA A 168 -6.83 39.16 -14.44
CA ALA A 168 -5.74 38.92 -15.38
C ALA A 168 -4.40 38.75 -14.64
N THR A 169 -4.13 39.60 -13.65
CA THR A 169 -2.95 39.50 -12.79
C THR A 169 -2.97 38.18 -11.99
N GLN A 170 -4.12 37.78 -11.44
CA GLN A 170 -4.25 36.53 -10.68
C GLN A 170 -4.02 35.28 -11.55
N ARG A 171 -4.57 35.27 -12.76
CA ARG A 171 -4.32 34.20 -13.74
C ARG A 171 -2.84 34.12 -14.08
N GLN A 172 -2.16 35.26 -14.23
CA GLN A 172 -0.71 35.28 -14.44
C GLN A 172 0.06 34.67 -13.27
N VAL A 173 -0.36 34.90 -12.02
CA VAL A 173 0.22 34.25 -10.84
C VAL A 173 0.06 32.73 -10.93
N PHE A 174 -1.13 32.23 -11.29
CA PHE A 174 -1.37 30.78 -11.40
C PHE A 174 -0.52 30.11 -12.46
N LYS A 175 -0.24 30.81 -13.58
CA LYS A 175 0.71 30.31 -14.59
C LYS A 175 2.08 30.01 -14.01
N PHE A 176 2.58 30.81 -13.04
CA PHE A 176 3.88 30.54 -12.40
C PHE A 176 3.92 29.22 -11.62
N CYS A 177 2.79 28.70 -11.14
CA CYS A 177 2.74 27.34 -10.57
C CYS A 177 2.67 26.23 -11.63
N GLY A 178 2.40 26.56 -12.90
CA GLY A 178 2.11 25.59 -13.97
C GLY A 178 0.64 25.46 -14.34
N ASP A 179 -0.25 26.22 -13.70
CA ASP A 179 -1.69 26.22 -13.97
C ASP A 179 -2.02 27.18 -15.13
N ASP A 180 -1.88 26.70 -16.36
CA ASP A 180 -2.17 27.45 -17.59
C ASP A 180 -3.15 26.69 -18.50
N VAL A 181 -4.36 27.24 -18.67
CA VAL A 181 -5.44 26.65 -19.50
C VAL A 181 -5.09 26.62 -20.98
N ASP A 182 -4.24 27.55 -21.42
CA ASP A 182 -3.88 27.71 -22.83
C ASP A 182 -2.68 26.86 -23.21
N ALA A 183 -1.90 26.43 -22.22
CA ALA A 183 -0.68 25.69 -22.44
C ALA A 183 -0.36 24.79 -21.23
N PRO A 184 -1.18 23.76 -20.96
CA PRO A 184 -1.01 22.88 -19.81
C PRO A 184 0.38 22.26 -19.81
N ARG A 185 1.10 22.40 -18.70
CA ARG A 185 2.45 21.86 -18.59
C ARG A 185 2.37 20.36 -18.32
N ASN A 186 3.06 19.55 -19.12
CA ASN A 186 3.45 18.22 -18.68
C ASN A 186 4.54 18.40 -17.59
N ARG A 187 4.31 17.87 -16.39
CA ARG A 187 5.27 17.93 -15.26
C ARG A 187 6.66 17.38 -15.60
N PHE A 188 6.78 16.61 -16.69
CA PHE A 188 8.03 16.03 -17.19
C PHE A 188 8.74 16.87 -18.28
N ASP A 189 8.21 18.04 -18.64
CA ASP A 189 8.90 18.95 -19.58
C ASP A 189 10.12 19.61 -18.90
N GLU A 190 11.31 19.36 -19.46
CA GLU A 190 12.61 19.79 -18.94
C GLU A 190 12.81 21.32 -19.04
N THR A 191 12.09 22.01 -19.92
CA THR A 191 12.26 23.45 -20.12
C THR A 191 11.26 24.25 -19.29
N LYS A 192 11.77 25.01 -18.31
CA LYS A 192 10.95 25.96 -17.55
C LYS A 192 10.59 27.14 -18.46
N ARG A 193 9.29 27.31 -18.74
CA ARG A 193 8.81 28.47 -19.51
C ARG A 193 9.10 29.77 -18.77
N VAL A 194 9.59 30.75 -19.52
CA VAL A 194 9.76 32.12 -19.03
C VAL A 194 8.39 32.79 -19.02
N ILE A 195 7.85 32.99 -17.82
CA ILE A 195 6.58 33.67 -17.61
C ILE A 195 6.90 35.12 -17.25
N PRO A 196 6.38 36.12 -18.00
CA PRO A 196 6.64 37.51 -17.67
C PRO A 196 5.96 37.87 -16.34
N ALA A 197 6.63 38.72 -15.55
CA ALA A 197 6.03 39.27 -14.35
C ALA A 197 4.76 40.07 -14.71
N PRO A 198 3.72 40.07 -13.85
CA PRO A 198 2.54 40.88 -14.09
C PRO A 198 2.90 42.37 -14.16
N ALA A 199 2.33 43.11 -15.11
CA ALA A 199 2.56 44.55 -15.23
C ALA A 199 1.91 45.31 -14.05
N GLU A 200 2.63 46.28 -13.49
CA GLU A 200 2.09 47.11 -12.41
C GLU A 200 0.95 48.01 -12.92
N LEU A 201 -0.07 48.20 -12.08
CA LEU A 201 -1.11 49.19 -12.32
C LEU A 201 -0.49 50.60 -12.36
N PRO A 202 -0.99 51.50 -13.22
CA PRO A 202 -0.44 52.83 -13.36
C PRO A 202 -0.57 53.61 -12.04
N ALA A 203 0.35 54.55 -11.81
CA ALA A 203 0.35 55.36 -10.58
C ALA A 203 -0.94 56.15 -10.36
N SER A 204 -1.67 56.46 -11.44
CA SER A 204 -2.99 57.12 -11.44
C SER A 204 -4.14 56.23 -10.96
N GLU A 205 -3.95 54.92 -10.86
CA GLU A 205 -4.97 54.01 -10.32
C GLU A 205 -5.12 54.18 -8.81
N ALA A 206 -6.33 53.94 -8.30
CA ALA A 206 -6.64 54.14 -6.90
C ALA A 206 -5.77 53.25 -5.99
N LEU A 207 -5.31 53.85 -4.89
CA LEU A 207 -4.32 53.25 -3.98
C LEU A 207 -4.72 51.83 -3.53
N TYR A 208 -5.99 51.63 -3.18
CA TYR A 208 -6.49 50.33 -2.74
C TYR A 208 -6.28 49.23 -3.79
N TRP A 209 -6.56 49.50 -5.07
CA TRP A 209 -6.38 48.52 -6.15
C TRP A 209 -4.91 48.22 -6.41
N ARG A 210 -4.06 49.25 -6.35
CA ARG A 210 -2.60 49.07 -6.40
C ARG A 210 -2.09 48.21 -5.23
N GLN A 211 -2.58 48.44 -4.02
CA GLN A 211 -2.23 47.65 -2.82
C GLN A 211 -2.70 46.19 -2.93
N MET A 212 -3.89 45.95 -3.47
CA MET A 212 -4.35 44.58 -3.72
C MET A 212 -3.52 43.86 -4.79
N GLN A 213 -2.98 44.61 -5.78
CA GLN A 213 -2.05 44.06 -6.76
C GLN A 213 -0.67 43.73 -6.15
N GLN A 214 -0.20 44.46 -5.14
CA GLN A 214 1.11 44.20 -4.51
C GLN A 214 1.22 42.76 -3.98
N TYR A 215 0.14 42.18 -3.46
CA TYR A 215 0.09 40.77 -3.07
C TYR A 215 0.31 39.83 -4.26
N GLN A 216 -0.29 40.14 -5.42
CA GLN A 216 -0.17 39.33 -6.63
C GLN A 216 1.24 39.42 -7.21
N LEU A 217 1.87 40.60 -7.18
CA LEU A 217 3.26 40.80 -7.60
C LEU A 217 4.23 40.03 -6.69
N ALA A 218 4.03 40.10 -5.37
CA ALA A 218 4.82 39.34 -4.41
C ALA A 218 4.64 37.82 -4.61
N SER A 219 3.40 37.37 -4.84
CA SER A 219 3.09 35.96 -5.13
C SER A 219 3.71 35.49 -6.45
N ALA A 220 3.66 36.30 -7.51
CA ALA A 220 4.30 36.01 -8.77
C ALA A 220 5.82 35.85 -8.59
N ALA A 221 6.46 36.71 -7.78
CA ALA A 221 7.88 36.56 -7.44
C ALA A 221 8.14 35.27 -6.65
N PHE A 222 7.26 34.88 -5.72
CA PHE A 222 7.38 33.64 -4.95
C PHE A 222 7.34 32.40 -5.86
N TYR A 223 6.29 32.27 -6.69
CA TYR A 223 6.12 31.12 -7.58
C TYR A 223 7.10 31.15 -8.77
N GLY A 224 7.57 32.35 -9.14
CA GLY A 224 8.67 32.55 -10.06
C GLY A 224 10.05 32.24 -9.47
N GLU A 225 10.13 31.73 -8.23
CA GLU A 225 11.36 31.37 -7.51
C GLU A 225 12.30 32.55 -7.20
N ASN A 226 11.84 33.79 -7.38
CA ASN A 226 12.56 34.99 -6.94
C ASN A 226 12.20 35.31 -5.47
N TYR A 227 12.67 34.45 -4.57
CA TYR A 227 12.31 34.54 -3.15
C TYR A 227 12.86 35.80 -2.47
N ALA A 228 13.99 36.35 -2.93
CA ALA A 228 14.52 37.60 -2.40
C ALA A 228 13.57 38.77 -2.68
N LEU A 229 13.11 38.90 -3.95
CA LEU A 229 12.12 39.90 -4.33
C LEU A 229 10.80 39.67 -3.60
N SER A 230 10.29 38.43 -3.59
CA SER A 230 9.08 38.04 -2.87
C SER A 230 9.11 38.46 -1.40
N THR A 231 10.21 38.14 -0.70
CA THR A 231 10.42 38.49 0.72
C THR A 231 10.31 40.00 0.92
N SER A 232 10.97 40.79 0.07
CA SER A 232 10.94 42.25 0.16
C SER A 232 9.57 42.85 -0.11
N LEU A 233 8.82 42.32 -1.09
CA LEU A 233 7.50 42.81 -1.47
C LEU A 233 6.47 42.50 -0.37
N PHE A 234 6.50 41.28 0.20
CA PHE A 234 5.63 40.92 1.33
C PHE A 234 5.99 41.69 2.61
N ALA A 235 7.27 41.91 2.90
CA ALA A 235 7.69 42.73 4.03
C ALA A 235 7.16 44.17 3.90
N ARG A 236 7.20 44.75 2.70
CA ARG A 236 6.63 46.08 2.43
C ARG A 236 5.12 46.13 2.69
N ILE A 237 4.38 45.08 2.33
CA ILE A 237 2.95 44.96 2.64
C ILE A 237 2.72 44.99 4.17
N GLY A 238 3.51 44.25 4.94
CA GLY A 238 3.40 44.23 6.41
C GLY A 238 3.80 45.55 7.08
N ALA A 239 4.77 46.26 6.51
CA ALA A 239 5.26 47.54 7.03
C ALA A 239 4.38 48.75 6.65
N THR A 240 3.47 48.60 5.68
CA THR A 240 2.64 49.72 5.20
C THR A 240 1.41 49.90 6.09
N ASP A 241 1.32 51.05 6.77
CA ASP A 241 0.16 51.39 7.59
C ASP A 241 -1.14 51.35 6.77
N LYS A 242 -2.21 50.81 7.37
CA LYS A 242 -3.54 50.63 6.76
C LYS A 242 -3.58 49.84 5.45
N HIS A 243 -2.52 49.10 5.09
CA HIS A 243 -2.57 48.22 3.92
C HIS A 243 -3.64 47.13 4.12
N PRO A 244 -4.52 46.87 3.15
CA PRO A 244 -5.64 45.93 3.31
C PRO A 244 -5.21 44.49 3.64
N LEU A 245 -4.01 44.12 3.23
CA LEU A 245 -3.39 42.81 3.48
C LEU A 245 -2.23 42.85 4.48
N ARG A 246 -2.11 43.92 5.30
CA ARG A 246 -1.01 44.12 6.26
C ARG A 246 -0.78 42.88 7.14
N GLN A 247 -1.86 42.31 7.68
CA GLN A 247 -1.81 41.13 8.55
C GLN A 247 -1.11 39.91 7.91
N TRP A 248 -1.10 39.81 6.58
CA TRP A 248 -0.46 38.70 5.88
C TRP A 248 1.01 38.96 5.51
N GLY A 249 1.44 40.23 5.48
CA GLY A 249 2.74 40.63 4.93
C GLY A 249 3.92 39.98 5.61
N GLU A 250 3.99 40.05 6.95
CA GLU A 250 5.11 39.45 7.72
C GLU A 250 5.14 37.92 7.58
N TYR A 251 3.98 37.27 7.68
CA TYR A 251 3.86 35.81 7.53
C TYR A 251 4.28 35.31 6.14
N LEU A 252 3.87 36.01 5.07
CA LEU A 252 4.25 35.63 3.70
C LEU A 252 5.71 35.98 3.38
N SER A 253 6.26 37.00 4.04
CA SER A 253 7.70 37.27 4.03
C SER A 253 8.46 36.11 4.67
N LEU A 254 8.06 35.66 5.87
CA LEU A 254 8.61 34.48 6.53
C LEU A 254 8.53 33.23 5.65
N ARG A 255 7.38 32.99 5.02
CA ARG A 255 7.21 31.85 4.10
C ARG A 255 8.16 31.93 2.89
N SER A 256 8.41 33.13 2.37
CA SER A 256 9.38 33.38 1.29
C SER A 256 10.80 33.09 1.74
N GLN A 257 11.19 33.52 2.93
CA GLN A 257 12.51 33.24 3.52
C GLN A 257 12.72 31.74 3.74
N ALA A 258 11.72 31.05 4.31
CA ALA A 258 11.76 29.61 4.53
C ALA A 258 11.94 28.84 3.22
N ARG A 259 11.18 29.20 2.18
CA ARG A 259 11.33 28.57 0.87
C ARG A 259 12.70 28.84 0.25
N ALA A 260 13.21 30.08 0.35
CA ALA A 260 14.55 30.44 -0.12
C ALA A 260 15.64 29.60 0.55
N ALA A 261 15.50 29.30 1.84
CA ALA A 261 16.51 28.59 2.61
C ALA A 261 16.74 27.15 2.12
N THR A 262 15.70 26.52 1.56
CA THR A 262 15.68 25.13 1.07
C THR A 262 15.64 25.01 -0.44
N PHE A 263 15.64 26.12 -1.18
CA PHE A 263 15.51 26.12 -2.62
C PHE A 263 16.82 25.74 -3.30
N VAL A 264 16.75 24.79 -4.24
CA VAL A 264 17.86 24.40 -5.11
C VAL A 264 17.53 24.90 -6.52
N PRO A 265 18.31 25.85 -7.07
CA PRO A 265 18.05 26.41 -8.39
C PRO A 265 18.43 25.45 -9.52
N GLY A 266 17.75 25.58 -10.67
CA GLY A 266 18.13 24.90 -11.91
C GLY A 266 16.99 24.17 -12.61
N PRO A 267 17.16 23.76 -13.88
CA PRO A 267 16.12 23.07 -14.65
C PRO A 267 15.81 21.68 -14.07
N ASN A 268 16.79 21.03 -13.43
CA ASN A 268 16.66 19.70 -12.82
C ASN A 268 16.89 19.77 -11.30
N ALA A 269 16.05 20.52 -10.58
CA ALA A 269 16.19 20.74 -9.13
C ALA A 269 16.28 19.43 -8.32
N ASP A 270 15.56 18.38 -8.72
CA ASP A 270 15.61 17.06 -8.06
C ASP A 270 16.98 16.38 -8.24
N GLN A 271 17.58 16.49 -9.43
CA GLN A 271 18.91 15.97 -9.72
C GLN A 271 19.97 16.74 -8.94
N ALA A 272 19.85 18.08 -8.89
CA ALA A 272 20.75 18.93 -8.12
C ALA A 272 20.65 18.63 -6.62
N ALA A 273 19.44 18.51 -6.06
CA ALA A 273 19.22 18.13 -4.67
C ALA A 273 19.71 16.70 -4.36
N TRP A 274 19.63 15.78 -5.32
CA TRP A 274 20.24 14.46 -5.19
C TRP A 274 21.76 14.52 -5.19
N GLN A 275 22.37 15.33 -6.06
CA GLN A 275 23.82 15.51 -6.12
C GLN A 275 24.35 16.16 -4.84
N GLU A 276 23.70 17.22 -4.34
CA GLU A 276 24.05 17.84 -3.04
C GLU A 276 24.02 16.81 -1.89
N ARG A 277 23.04 15.90 -1.89
CA ARG A 277 22.98 14.80 -0.91
C ARG A 277 24.13 13.82 -1.05
N LEU A 278 24.57 13.52 -2.27
CA LEU A 278 25.74 12.66 -2.48
C LEU A 278 27.05 13.33 -2.06
N ASP A 279 27.20 14.62 -2.38
CA ASP A 279 28.39 15.38 -2.02
C ASP A 279 28.49 15.54 -0.50
N ALA A 280 27.37 15.81 0.17
CA ALA A 280 27.29 15.83 1.63
C ALA A 280 27.65 14.48 2.28
N LYS A 281 27.46 13.35 1.59
CA LYS A 281 27.91 12.02 2.07
C LYS A 281 29.42 11.79 1.92
N ARG A 282 30.09 12.55 1.06
CA ARG A 282 31.52 12.42 0.72
C ARG A 282 32.38 13.50 1.38
N GLU A 283 31.77 14.51 1.98
CA GLU A 283 32.47 15.66 2.56
C GLU A 283 33.23 15.30 3.84
N GLY A 284 34.38 15.96 4.06
CA GLY A 284 35.15 15.80 5.28
C GLY A 284 34.51 16.52 6.49
N PRO A 285 34.94 16.22 7.73
CA PRO A 285 34.33 16.77 8.95
C PRO A 285 34.26 18.30 9.00
N ALA A 286 35.29 19.00 8.51
CA ALA A 286 35.32 20.46 8.48
C ALA A 286 34.27 21.06 7.51
N ALA A 287 34.09 20.43 6.35
CA ALA A 287 33.08 20.86 5.37
C ALA A 287 31.65 20.60 5.89
N ALA A 288 31.43 19.44 6.52
CA ALA A 288 30.16 19.13 7.19
C ALA A 288 29.81 20.13 8.29
N ALA A 289 30.79 20.50 9.12
CA ALA A 289 30.61 21.51 10.17
C ALA A 289 30.27 22.90 9.59
N ALA A 290 30.95 23.32 8.52
CA ALA A 290 30.67 24.58 7.84
C ALA A 290 29.27 24.60 7.22
N ARG A 291 28.85 23.50 6.58
CA ARG A 291 27.51 23.34 6.01
C ARG A 291 26.42 23.41 7.08
N LEU A 292 26.64 22.73 8.21
CA LEU A 292 25.72 22.79 9.37
C LEU A 292 25.64 24.20 9.95
N ALA A 293 26.76 24.89 10.13
CA ALA A 293 26.78 26.27 10.62
C ALA A 293 26.03 27.24 9.69
N ALA A 294 26.18 27.07 8.37
CA ALA A 294 25.43 27.84 7.38
C ALA A 294 23.91 27.55 7.46
N ALA A 295 23.52 26.30 7.65
CA ALA A 295 22.12 25.91 7.80
C ALA A 295 21.51 26.45 9.12
N GLN A 296 22.25 26.40 10.23
CA GLN A 296 21.85 26.99 11.50
C GLN A 296 21.69 28.51 11.40
N LYS A 297 22.56 29.19 10.66
CA LYS A 297 22.44 30.64 10.41
C LYS A 297 21.14 30.97 9.64
N LYS A 298 20.80 30.18 8.62
CA LYS A 298 19.52 30.32 7.89
C LYS A 298 18.33 30.11 8.83
N LEU A 299 18.36 29.07 9.65
CA LEU A 299 17.30 28.76 10.61
C LEU A 299 17.13 29.88 11.65
N ALA A 300 18.23 30.44 12.16
CA ALA A 300 18.18 31.55 13.13
C ALA A 300 17.52 32.82 12.56
N ALA A 301 17.75 33.13 11.27
CA ALA A 301 17.08 34.24 10.60
C ALA A 301 15.56 34.03 10.47
N ILE A 302 15.15 32.80 10.13
CA ILE A 302 13.75 32.39 10.06
C ILE A 302 13.11 32.46 11.45
N GLN A 303 13.79 31.96 12.48
CA GLN A 303 13.33 32.00 13.87
C GLN A 303 13.11 33.45 14.34
N SER A 304 14.07 34.34 14.09
CA SER A 304 13.94 35.76 14.45
C SER A 304 12.70 36.42 13.81
N SER A 305 12.44 36.15 12.53
CA SER A 305 11.23 36.62 11.85
C SER A 305 9.95 36.01 12.44
N ALA A 306 9.98 34.73 12.80
CA ALA A 306 8.86 34.05 13.46
C ALA A 306 8.59 34.62 14.86
N ASP A 307 9.62 34.87 15.66
CA ASP A 307 9.51 35.43 17.01
C ASP A 307 8.87 36.81 16.99
N HIS A 308 9.19 37.64 16.00
CA HIS A 308 8.52 38.93 15.79
C HIS A 308 7.01 38.78 15.57
N ILE A 309 6.59 37.84 14.73
CA ILE A 309 5.16 37.55 14.48
C ILE A 309 4.48 37.02 15.74
N LEU A 310 5.14 36.11 16.48
CA LEU A 310 4.61 35.50 17.70
C LEU A 310 4.49 36.50 18.85
N ALA A 311 5.35 37.52 18.90
CA ALA A 311 5.26 38.60 19.88
C ALA A 311 4.12 39.59 19.57
N ASN A 312 3.61 39.63 18.33
CA ASN A 312 2.56 40.55 17.93
C ASN A 312 1.15 39.94 18.15
N PRO A 313 0.33 40.46 19.08
CA PRO A 313 -1.02 39.95 19.31
C PRO A 313 -1.98 40.21 18.14
N GLU A 314 -1.74 41.21 17.28
CA GLU A 314 -2.55 41.44 16.07
C GLU A 314 -2.45 40.29 15.07
N LEU A 315 -1.39 39.47 15.16
CA LEU A 315 -1.12 38.35 14.27
C LEU A 315 -1.45 36.99 14.91
N ALA A 316 -2.21 36.96 16.00
CA ALA A 316 -2.52 35.75 16.76
C ALA A 316 -3.12 34.61 15.89
N SER A 317 -3.92 34.95 14.88
CA SER A 317 -4.49 33.98 13.93
C SER A 317 -3.45 33.25 13.07
N LEU A 318 -2.23 33.79 12.97
CA LEU A 318 -1.12 33.24 12.18
C LEU A 318 -0.06 32.54 13.04
N HIS A 319 -0.16 32.60 14.37
CA HIS A 319 0.86 32.07 15.27
C HIS A 319 1.11 30.57 15.08
N GLU A 320 0.06 29.78 14.86
CA GLU A 320 0.20 28.34 14.60
C GLU A 320 0.93 28.07 13.28
N ALA A 321 0.50 28.74 12.21
CA ALA A 321 1.10 28.58 10.89
C ALA A 321 2.57 29.03 10.88
N THR A 322 2.90 30.10 11.62
CA THR A 322 4.27 30.56 11.86
C THR A 322 5.11 29.51 12.57
N ARG A 323 4.60 28.90 13.66
CA ARG A 323 5.29 27.79 14.34
C ARG A 323 5.50 26.60 13.39
N ALA A 324 4.52 26.27 12.56
CA ALA A 324 4.63 25.18 11.59
C ALA A 324 5.75 25.41 10.55
N ILE A 325 5.93 26.64 10.07
CA ILE A 325 7.06 26.98 9.17
C ILE A 325 8.39 26.70 9.86
N VAL A 326 8.56 27.18 11.09
CA VAL A 326 9.80 26.98 11.86
C VAL A 326 10.10 25.49 12.03
N ARG A 327 9.11 24.68 12.45
CA ARG A 327 9.28 23.22 12.62
C ARG A 327 9.71 22.54 11.33
N SER A 328 9.04 22.86 10.21
CA SER A 328 9.42 22.33 8.90
C SER A 328 10.85 22.71 8.50
N MET A 329 11.30 23.92 8.84
CA MET A 329 12.67 24.38 8.58
C MET A 329 13.69 23.71 9.49
N GLN A 330 13.37 23.41 10.75
CA GLN A 330 14.23 22.62 11.62
C GLN A 330 14.49 21.22 11.03
N VAL A 331 13.43 20.57 10.52
CA VAL A 331 13.52 19.26 9.85
C VAL A 331 14.38 19.34 8.59
N ARG A 332 14.19 20.36 7.74
CA ARG A 332 14.88 20.46 6.45
C ARG A 332 16.32 20.99 6.53
N LEU A 333 16.58 21.96 7.39
CA LEU A 333 17.88 22.64 7.48
C LEU A 333 18.82 21.95 8.47
N THR A 334 18.29 21.41 9.56
CA THR A 334 19.08 20.81 10.65
C THR A 334 18.61 19.39 11.01
N PRO A 335 18.47 18.48 10.02
CA PRO A 335 17.82 17.18 10.23
C PRO A 335 18.45 16.34 11.34
N THR A 336 19.78 16.26 11.41
CA THR A 336 20.48 15.48 12.44
C THR A 336 20.31 16.06 13.85
N LEU A 337 20.35 17.39 13.98
CA LEU A 337 20.16 18.05 15.28
C LEU A 337 18.71 17.90 15.76
N ARG A 338 17.74 18.14 14.86
CA ARG A 338 16.32 18.01 15.15
C ARG A 338 15.95 16.56 15.48
N PHE A 339 16.56 15.59 14.80
CA PHE A 339 16.39 14.17 15.11
C PHE A 339 16.90 13.84 16.51
N ALA A 340 18.08 14.32 16.89
CA ALA A 340 18.63 14.09 18.23
C ALA A 340 17.77 14.75 19.33
N GLU A 341 17.30 15.98 19.10
CA GLU A 341 16.40 16.69 20.01
C GLU A 341 15.09 15.93 20.22
N LEU A 342 14.40 15.58 19.12
CA LEU A 342 13.13 14.85 19.17
C LEU A 342 13.31 13.45 19.74
N SER A 343 14.40 12.75 19.41
CA SER A 343 14.67 11.42 19.96
C SER A 343 14.86 11.49 21.48
N LYS A 344 15.59 12.50 21.99
CA LYS A 344 15.74 12.71 23.42
C LYS A 344 14.40 13.03 24.12
N LEU A 345 13.56 13.86 23.49
CA LEU A 345 12.23 14.20 24.01
C LEU A 345 11.31 12.97 24.04
N LEU A 346 11.32 12.18 22.97
CA LEU A 346 10.45 11.02 22.80
C LEU A 346 10.89 9.79 23.60
N ASP A 347 12.14 9.77 24.11
CA ASP A 347 12.65 8.72 24.99
C ASP A 347 12.05 8.76 26.40
N ASP A 348 11.48 9.90 26.83
CA ASP A 348 10.59 9.93 27.99
C ASP A 348 9.18 9.52 27.54
N PRO A 349 8.69 8.32 27.92
CA PRO A 349 7.35 7.87 27.52
C PRO A 349 6.23 8.76 28.09
N ARG A 350 6.50 9.61 29.09
CA ARG A 350 5.50 10.56 29.64
C ARG A 350 5.37 11.84 28.82
N ALA A 351 6.35 12.16 27.99
CA ALA A 351 6.25 13.29 27.07
C ALA A 351 5.04 13.12 26.14
N ASN A 352 4.40 14.22 25.75
CA ASN A 352 3.33 14.20 24.76
C ASN A 352 3.96 14.16 23.35
N PRO A 353 3.93 13.02 22.65
CA PRO A 353 4.60 12.89 21.37
C PRO A 353 3.85 13.64 20.25
N TYR A 354 2.63 14.10 20.50
CA TYR A 354 1.78 14.75 19.50
C TYR A 354 1.72 16.27 19.70
N GLN A 355 2.26 16.78 20.81
CA GLN A 355 2.44 18.22 21.00
C GLN A 355 3.33 18.74 19.88
N ASP A 356 2.87 19.81 19.21
CA ASP A 356 3.58 20.42 18.08
C ASP A 356 3.99 19.42 16.97
N ASP A 357 3.30 18.28 16.90
CA ASP A 357 3.57 17.17 15.99
C ASP A 357 4.98 16.57 16.07
N HIS A 358 5.56 16.51 17.28
CA HIS A 358 6.91 15.96 17.51
C HIS A 358 7.12 14.56 16.90
N LEU A 359 6.12 13.66 16.99
CA LEU A 359 6.21 12.32 16.40
C LEU A 359 6.14 12.36 14.87
N GLY A 360 5.32 13.23 14.28
CA GLY A 360 5.26 13.41 12.83
C GLY A 360 6.58 13.92 12.26
N ASP A 361 7.15 14.96 12.88
CA ASP A 361 8.47 15.50 12.55
C ASP A 361 9.57 14.43 12.72
N TRP A 362 9.56 13.72 13.85
CA TRP A 362 10.54 12.66 14.13
C TRP A 362 10.44 11.54 13.10
N ARG A 363 9.23 11.12 12.72
CA ARG A 363 9.00 10.09 11.71
C ARG A 363 9.62 10.46 10.37
N VAL A 364 9.41 11.70 9.90
CA VAL A 364 9.99 12.16 8.63
C VAL A 364 11.51 12.04 8.66
N LEU A 365 12.14 12.49 9.75
CA LEU A 365 13.59 12.40 9.94
C LEU A 365 14.08 10.95 10.07
N ALA A 366 13.34 10.12 10.81
CA ALA A 366 13.66 8.72 11.06
C ALA A 366 13.59 7.88 9.78
N ASN A 367 12.68 8.20 8.86
CA ASN A 367 12.57 7.49 7.58
C ASN A 367 13.83 7.62 6.73
N ASP A 368 14.51 8.76 6.80
CA ASP A 368 15.78 8.98 6.09
C ASP A 368 16.98 8.47 6.91
N LEU A 369 17.04 8.81 8.21
CA LEU A 369 18.22 8.54 9.06
C LEU A 369 18.33 7.08 9.53
N LEU A 370 17.22 6.34 9.58
CA LEU A 370 17.20 4.92 9.96
C LEU A 370 16.95 3.99 8.75
N GLN A 371 17.01 4.53 7.53
CA GLN A 371 16.89 3.73 6.31
C GLN A 371 18.02 2.70 6.21
N PRO A 372 17.77 1.47 5.72
CA PRO A 372 18.83 0.53 5.40
C PRO A 372 19.85 1.16 4.44
N PRO A 373 21.16 1.05 4.72
CA PRO A 373 22.17 1.55 3.80
C PRO A 373 22.16 0.74 2.51
N GLY A 374 22.49 1.38 1.39
CA GLY A 374 22.79 0.64 0.16
C GLY A 374 23.99 -0.31 0.36
N ALA A 375 24.12 -1.32 -0.50
CA ALA A 375 25.15 -2.37 -0.38
C ALA A 375 26.55 -1.81 -0.07
N ASP A 376 26.98 -0.77 -0.80
CA ASP A 376 28.31 -0.16 -0.69
C ASP A 376 28.43 0.97 0.35
N GLN A 377 27.37 1.27 1.11
CA GLN A 377 27.37 2.38 2.09
C GLN A 377 27.67 1.89 3.51
N ALA A 378 28.46 2.64 4.29
CA ALA A 378 28.66 2.33 5.71
C ALA A 378 27.33 2.40 6.47
N ASP A 379 27.11 1.45 7.40
CA ASP A 379 25.93 1.47 8.26
C ASP A 379 26.16 2.44 9.43
N THR A 380 25.49 3.59 9.42
CA THR A 380 25.59 4.63 10.46
C THR A 380 24.57 4.44 11.58
N ARG A 381 23.60 3.53 11.41
CA ARG A 381 22.51 3.28 12.36
C ARG A 381 22.97 2.72 13.71
N PRO A 382 24.04 1.90 13.81
CA PRO A 382 24.60 1.47 15.09
C PRO A 382 24.92 2.63 16.04
N ALA A 383 25.43 3.75 15.52
CA ALA A 383 25.70 4.94 16.34
C ALA A 383 24.41 5.59 16.86
N LEU A 384 23.33 5.54 16.05
CA LEU A 384 22.02 6.07 16.42
C LEU A 384 21.28 5.19 17.44
N ARG A 385 21.59 3.89 17.55
CA ARG A 385 20.96 3.00 18.56
C ARG A 385 21.14 3.52 19.98
N ALA A 386 22.32 4.05 20.29
CA ALA A 386 22.63 4.58 21.61
C ALA A 386 21.96 5.93 21.93
N SER A 387 21.27 6.55 20.97
CA SER A 387 20.69 7.90 21.14
C SER A 387 19.37 7.92 21.91
N ALA A 388 18.60 6.83 21.89
CA ALA A 388 17.36 6.66 22.64
C ALA A 388 17.02 5.17 22.76
N GLY A 389 16.41 4.76 23.89
CA GLY A 389 16.05 3.37 24.13
C GLY A 389 15.00 2.85 23.14
N PHE A 390 14.04 3.69 22.74
CA PHE A 390 13.06 3.29 21.73
C PHE A 390 13.68 3.13 20.33
N ILE A 391 14.75 3.87 19.99
CA ILE A 391 15.44 3.70 18.70
C ILE A 391 16.14 2.35 18.65
N ASP A 392 16.79 1.94 19.74
CA ASP A 392 17.38 0.60 19.81
C ASP A 392 16.32 -0.48 19.65
N TRP A 393 15.19 -0.34 20.33
CA TRP A 393 14.06 -1.27 20.21
C TRP A 393 13.50 -1.35 18.78
N LEU A 394 13.27 -0.20 18.12
CA LEU A 394 12.80 -0.12 16.74
C LEU A 394 13.77 -0.78 15.76
N GLN A 395 15.06 -0.47 15.84
CA GLN A 395 16.08 -1.07 14.97
C GLN A 395 16.16 -2.58 15.20
N THR A 396 16.06 -3.03 16.44
CA THR A 396 16.08 -4.47 16.78
C THR A 396 14.94 -5.22 16.09
N LEU A 397 13.73 -4.64 16.08
CA LEU A 397 12.58 -5.22 15.39
C LEU A 397 12.73 -5.21 13.86
N GLN A 398 13.13 -4.08 13.29
CA GLN A 398 13.04 -3.85 11.85
C GLN A 398 14.24 -4.41 11.07
N GLN A 399 15.45 -4.46 11.64
CA GLN A 399 16.64 -4.95 10.91
C GLN A 399 16.52 -6.42 10.51
N CYS A 400 15.81 -7.22 11.29
CA CYS A 400 15.47 -8.61 10.95
C CYS A 400 14.67 -8.77 9.64
N GLN A 401 13.96 -7.71 9.22
CA GLN A 401 13.03 -7.69 8.10
C GLN A 401 13.64 -7.09 6.83
N GLU A 402 14.89 -6.61 6.91
CA GLU A 402 15.54 -5.92 5.80
C GLU A 402 16.02 -6.92 4.75
N TYR A 403 15.70 -6.62 3.50
CA TYR A 403 16.35 -7.27 2.37
C TYR A 403 17.85 -6.95 2.40
N GLU A 404 18.70 -7.98 2.36
CA GLU A 404 20.16 -7.86 2.48
C GLU A 404 20.64 -7.16 3.78
N ALA A 405 19.99 -7.44 4.90
CA ALA A 405 20.36 -6.88 6.21
C ALA A 405 21.86 -7.05 6.54
N LYS A 406 22.55 -5.93 6.82
CA LYS A 406 23.97 -5.95 7.24
C LYS A 406 24.19 -6.62 8.59
N ARG A 407 23.17 -6.62 9.45
CA ARG A 407 23.14 -7.35 10.73
C ARG A 407 22.14 -8.48 10.62
N SER A 408 22.57 -9.70 10.97
CA SER A 408 21.69 -10.86 10.83
C SER A 408 20.60 -10.88 11.90
N CYS A 409 19.46 -11.47 11.56
CA CYS A 409 18.32 -11.65 12.46
C CYS A 409 18.71 -12.39 13.76
N ALA A 410 19.69 -13.31 13.72
CA ALA A 410 20.19 -14.00 14.90
C ALA A 410 20.82 -13.03 15.93
N VAL A 411 21.56 -12.01 15.48
CA VAL A 411 22.18 -11.02 16.37
C VAL A 411 21.11 -10.13 17.02
N GLU A 412 20.07 -9.77 16.28
CA GLU A 412 18.96 -8.97 16.81
C GLU A 412 18.10 -9.72 17.81
N ARG A 413 17.85 -11.01 17.56
CA ARG A 413 17.18 -11.90 18.54
C ARG A 413 17.95 -11.99 19.84
N ALA A 414 19.27 -12.22 19.77
CA ALA A 414 20.13 -12.28 20.94
C ALA A 414 20.10 -10.97 21.73
N HIS A 415 20.21 -9.83 21.03
CA HIS A 415 20.15 -8.50 21.65
C HIS A 415 18.84 -8.24 22.41
N ALA A 416 17.70 -8.61 21.83
CA ALA A 416 16.41 -8.47 22.50
C ALA A 416 16.31 -9.31 23.79
N VAL A 417 16.82 -10.54 23.77
CA VAL A 417 16.86 -11.43 24.94
C VAL A 417 17.81 -10.91 26.01
N ASP A 418 18.98 -10.42 25.63
CA ASP A 418 19.97 -9.87 26.55
C ASP A 418 19.44 -8.63 27.29
N LEU A 419 18.79 -7.71 26.57
CA LEU A 419 18.19 -6.52 27.19
C LEU A 419 17.00 -6.87 28.08
N TRP A 420 16.17 -7.83 27.68
CA TRP A 420 15.10 -8.35 28.54
C TRP A 420 15.66 -8.91 29.86
N ASN A 421 16.65 -9.81 29.78
CA ASN A 421 17.29 -10.41 30.95
C ASN A 421 17.93 -9.36 31.86
N ARG A 422 18.62 -8.38 31.26
CA ARG A 422 19.24 -7.27 32.00
C ARG A 422 18.19 -6.48 32.78
N TYR A 423 17.16 -5.97 32.12
CA TYR A 423 16.15 -5.13 32.79
C TYR A 423 15.29 -5.90 33.80
N ALA A 424 15.04 -7.18 33.54
CA ALA A 424 14.40 -8.06 34.51
C ALA A 424 15.25 -8.20 35.78
N LYS A 425 16.57 -8.37 35.64
CA LYS A 425 17.51 -8.46 36.77
C LYS A 425 17.66 -7.14 37.53
N GLU A 426 17.67 -6.01 36.81
CA GLU A 426 17.73 -4.66 37.39
C GLU A 426 16.41 -4.24 38.08
N GLY A 427 15.33 -5.02 37.95
CA GLY A 427 14.02 -4.69 38.50
C GLY A 427 13.27 -3.59 37.73
N ASN A 428 13.76 -3.19 36.56
CA ASN A 428 13.08 -2.21 35.70
C ASN A 428 11.95 -2.88 34.91
N LYS A 429 10.79 -3.03 35.56
CA LYS A 429 9.62 -3.73 35.01
C LYS A 429 9.15 -3.16 33.67
N ALA A 430 9.22 -1.85 33.51
CA ALA A 430 8.70 -1.16 32.33
C ALA A 430 9.55 -1.49 31.08
N GLN A 431 10.88 -1.38 31.20
CA GLN A 431 11.81 -1.80 30.16
C GLN A 431 11.79 -3.31 29.92
N ALA A 432 11.72 -4.12 30.99
CA ALA A 432 11.64 -5.57 30.87
C ALA A 432 10.41 -6.01 30.03
N ARG A 433 9.26 -5.33 30.15
CA ARG A 433 8.07 -5.63 29.33
C ARG A 433 8.29 -5.34 27.85
N VAL A 434 8.88 -4.18 27.54
CA VAL A 434 9.19 -3.78 26.15
C VAL A 434 10.18 -4.73 25.48
N TRP A 435 11.23 -5.14 26.20
CA TRP A 435 12.23 -6.05 25.65
C TRP A 435 11.76 -7.50 25.61
N LEU A 436 10.90 -7.93 26.54
CA LEU A 436 10.18 -9.20 26.43
C LEU A 436 9.34 -9.23 25.15
N LEU A 437 8.61 -8.14 24.87
CA LEU A 437 7.81 -8.01 23.66
C LEU A 437 8.67 -8.14 22.39
N ALA A 438 9.82 -7.46 22.31
CA ALA A 438 10.74 -7.62 21.19
C ALA A 438 11.28 -9.06 21.07
N ALA A 439 11.70 -9.65 22.20
CA ALA A 439 12.24 -11.00 22.22
C ALA A 439 11.22 -12.03 21.70
N VAL A 440 9.95 -11.96 22.11
CA VAL A 440 8.93 -12.91 21.63
C VAL A 440 8.53 -12.66 20.17
N MET A 441 8.50 -11.40 19.70
CA MET A 441 8.17 -11.06 18.31
C MET A 441 9.21 -11.59 17.33
N LEU A 442 10.49 -11.55 17.72
CA LEU A 442 11.60 -11.97 16.86
C LEU A 442 11.93 -13.45 16.94
N SER A 443 11.49 -14.15 17.99
CA SER A 443 11.83 -15.55 18.23
C SER A 443 11.06 -16.49 17.31
N ASP A 444 11.76 -17.46 16.71
CA ASP A 444 11.11 -18.61 16.07
C ASP A 444 10.65 -19.63 17.10
N LYS A 445 11.46 -19.83 18.15
CA LYS A 445 11.16 -20.67 19.30
C LYS A 445 11.54 -19.92 20.57
N LEU A 446 10.61 -19.81 21.50
CA LEU A 446 10.83 -19.24 22.82
C LEU A 446 11.71 -20.18 23.66
N THR A 447 12.59 -19.60 24.47
CA THR A 447 13.26 -20.33 25.55
C THR A 447 12.25 -20.60 26.68
N PRO A 448 12.50 -21.56 27.59
CA PRO A 448 11.60 -21.83 28.72
C PRO A 448 11.31 -20.59 29.57
N GLU A 449 12.29 -19.70 29.73
CA GLU A 449 12.16 -18.47 30.51
C GLU A 449 11.25 -17.47 29.78
N LEU A 450 11.41 -17.30 28.46
CA LEU A 450 10.55 -16.45 27.64
C LEU A 450 9.12 -16.98 27.57
N GLU A 451 8.96 -18.30 27.41
CA GLU A 451 7.65 -18.96 27.43
C GLU A 451 6.91 -18.67 28.74
N LYS A 452 7.59 -18.90 29.88
CA LYS A 452 7.03 -18.63 31.21
C LYS A 452 6.69 -17.16 31.39
N ALA A 453 7.58 -16.25 30.99
CA ALA A 453 7.34 -14.81 31.10
C ALA A 453 6.14 -14.36 30.26
N ALA A 454 6.04 -14.82 29.01
CA ALA A 454 4.93 -14.52 28.12
C ALA A 454 3.60 -15.07 28.66
N GLN A 455 3.60 -16.25 29.29
CA GLN A 455 2.41 -16.84 29.93
C GLN A 455 1.91 -16.02 31.12
N GLN A 456 2.79 -15.31 31.83
CA GLN A 456 2.46 -14.53 33.02
C GLN A 456 1.92 -13.13 32.72
N VAL A 457 1.99 -12.68 31.46
CA VAL A 457 1.45 -11.36 31.05
C VAL A 457 -0.07 -11.33 31.22
N ALA A 458 -0.57 -10.35 31.98
CA ALA A 458 -1.98 -10.20 32.31
C ALA A 458 -2.83 -9.76 31.10
N SER A 459 -4.10 -10.18 31.06
CA SER A 459 -5.01 -9.91 29.94
C SER A 459 -5.34 -8.44 29.69
N GLY A 460 -5.14 -7.57 30.69
CA GLY A 460 -5.37 -6.13 30.60
C GLY A 460 -4.19 -5.29 30.11
N THR A 461 -3.03 -5.90 29.83
CA THR A 461 -1.83 -5.15 29.37
C THR A 461 -1.83 -4.99 27.84
N PRO A 462 -1.32 -3.86 27.30
CA PRO A 462 -1.28 -3.60 25.85
C PRO A 462 -0.66 -4.73 24.99
N GLU A 463 0.39 -5.36 25.49
CA GLU A 463 1.15 -6.41 24.79
C GLU A 463 0.51 -7.80 24.82
N TYR A 464 -0.61 -7.99 25.55
CA TYR A 464 -1.16 -9.32 25.84
C TYR A 464 -1.44 -10.17 24.59
N LEU A 465 -2.13 -9.59 23.59
CA LEU A 465 -2.50 -10.33 22.38
C LEU A 465 -1.27 -10.73 21.55
N THR A 466 -0.22 -9.89 21.53
CA THR A 466 1.05 -10.22 20.88
C THR A 466 1.74 -11.39 21.59
N MET A 467 1.75 -11.40 22.94
CA MET A 467 2.33 -12.50 23.73
C MET A 467 1.59 -13.83 23.50
N ARG A 468 0.25 -13.81 23.47
CA ARG A 468 -0.54 -15.02 23.22
C ARG A 468 -0.35 -15.55 21.81
N HIS A 469 -0.25 -14.66 20.82
CA HIS A 469 0.04 -15.06 19.45
C HIS A 469 1.42 -15.70 19.32
N ALA A 470 2.45 -15.09 19.93
CA ALA A 470 3.81 -15.65 19.94
C ALA A 470 3.86 -17.04 20.60
N LEU A 471 3.13 -17.24 21.71
CA LEU A 471 3.00 -18.56 22.36
C LEU A 471 2.29 -19.59 21.48
N ALA A 472 1.19 -19.22 20.81
CA ALA A 472 0.48 -20.11 19.89
C ALA A 472 1.39 -20.57 18.75
N ARG A 473 2.10 -19.62 18.12
CA ARG A 473 3.11 -19.89 17.08
C ARG A 473 4.24 -20.77 17.60
N HIS A 474 4.78 -20.46 18.78
CA HIS A 474 5.83 -21.27 19.42
C HIS A 474 5.40 -22.73 19.61
N TYR A 475 4.20 -22.96 20.14
CA TYR A 475 3.70 -24.33 20.35
C TYR A 475 3.44 -25.07 19.05
N ARG A 476 2.91 -24.39 18.02
CA ARG A 476 2.80 -24.97 16.67
C ARG A 476 4.16 -25.41 16.15
N LEU A 477 5.16 -24.53 16.18
CA LEU A 477 6.52 -24.80 15.66
C LEU A 477 7.29 -25.86 16.47
N ASN A 478 6.81 -26.20 17.67
CA ASN A 478 7.34 -27.26 18.52
C ASN A 478 6.45 -28.52 18.56
N ASN A 479 5.51 -28.65 17.62
CA ASN A 479 4.59 -29.80 17.51
C ASN A 479 3.72 -30.02 18.78
N GLN A 480 3.49 -28.98 19.58
CA GLN A 480 2.63 -29.00 20.76
C GLN A 480 1.22 -28.50 20.40
N ALA A 481 0.57 -29.19 19.46
CA ALA A 481 -0.69 -28.76 18.86
C ALA A 481 -1.79 -28.45 19.90
N ASP A 482 -1.95 -29.28 20.93
CA ASP A 482 -3.00 -29.09 21.96
C ASP A 482 -2.83 -27.78 22.74
N LYS A 483 -1.58 -27.38 23.04
CA LYS A 483 -1.30 -26.10 23.70
C LYS A 483 -1.60 -24.92 22.77
N ALA A 484 -1.21 -25.02 21.49
CA ALA A 484 -1.52 -24.00 20.49
C ALA A 484 -3.04 -23.83 20.31
N ARG A 485 -3.79 -24.95 20.25
CA ARG A 485 -5.26 -24.94 20.20
C ARG A 485 -5.86 -24.25 21.41
N THR A 486 -5.42 -24.64 22.61
CA THR A 486 -5.90 -24.08 23.88
C THR A 486 -5.75 -22.55 23.91
N ILE A 487 -4.59 -22.02 23.50
CA ILE A 487 -4.38 -20.58 23.44
C ILE A 487 -5.28 -19.92 22.40
N GLY A 488 -5.32 -20.45 21.17
CA GLY A 488 -6.12 -19.84 20.12
C GLY A 488 -7.62 -19.86 20.43
N ASP A 489 -8.14 -20.95 20.98
CA ASP A 489 -9.56 -21.05 21.38
C ASP A 489 -9.91 -20.07 22.50
N ALA A 490 -9.05 -19.97 23.51
CA ALA A 490 -9.22 -19.02 24.61
C ALA A 490 -9.17 -17.55 24.15
N VAL A 491 -8.32 -17.21 23.18
CA VAL A 491 -8.24 -15.84 22.65
C VAL A 491 -9.37 -15.54 21.68
N LEU A 492 -9.72 -16.45 20.77
CA LEU A 492 -10.77 -16.24 19.76
C LEU A 492 -12.16 -16.00 20.37
N THR A 493 -12.40 -16.55 21.57
CA THR A 493 -13.62 -16.38 22.37
C THR A 493 -13.46 -15.37 23.51
N GLY A 494 -12.24 -14.87 23.75
CA GLY A 494 -11.90 -14.04 24.89
C GLY A 494 -12.24 -12.56 24.73
N PRO A 495 -12.46 -11.83 25.83
CA PRO A 495 -12.84 -10.42 25.80
C PRO A 495 -11.74 -9.50 25.26
N ALA A 496 -10.46 -9.86 25.41
CA ALA A 496 -9.34 -9.05 24.92
C ALA A 496 -9.36 -8.89 23.39
N LEU A 497 -9.66 -9.96 22.65
CA LEU A 497 -9.79 -9.90 21.18
C LEU A 497 -11.12 -9.23 20.77
N ALA A 498 -12.22 -9.53 21.49
CA ALA A 498 -13.50 -8.91 21.21
C ALA A 498 -13.44 -7.38 21.38
N ALA A 499 -12.75 -6.91 22.43
CA ALA A 499 -12.54 -5.50 22.70
C ALA A 499 -11.74 -4.83 21.58
N SER A 500 -10.64 -5.41 21.10
CA SER A 500 -9.79 -4.78 20.08
C SER A 500 -10.51 -4.50 18.76
N ASN A 501 -11.54 -5.30 18.43
CA ASN A 501 -12.30 -5.20 17.17
C ASN A 501 -11.37 -5.20 15.92
N SER A 502 -10.27 -5.95 15.99
CA SER A 502 -9.24 -6.07 14.95
C SER A 502 -9.45 -7.36 14.14
N SER A 503 -9.71 -7.21 12.85
CA SER A 503 -9.80 -8.33 11.91
C SER A 503 -8.42 -8.97 11.71
N SER A 504 -7.36 -8.16 11.61
CA SER A 504 -5.97 -8.60 11.46
C SER A 504 -5.51 -9.46 12.64
N THR A 505 -5.81 -9.03 13.88
CA THR A 505 -5.49 -9.80 15.08
C THR A 505 -6.27 -11.11 15.10
N ARG A 506 -7.58 -11.06 14.83
CA ARG A 506 -8.42 -12.28 14.77
C ARG A 506 -7.90 -13.26 13.73
N ASN A 507 -7.57 -12.77 12.55
CA ASN A 507 -7.07 -13.57 11.43
C ASN A 507 -5.74 -14.25 11.73
N GLN A 508 -4.82 -13.59 12.44
CA GLN A 508 -3.58 -14.20 12.90
C GLN A 508 -3.83 -15.36 13.88
N PHE A 509 -4.76 -15.21 14.83
CA PHE A 509 -5.15 -16.34 15.69
C PHE A 509 -5.88 -17.46 14.95
N LEU A 510 -6.74 -17.11 13.98
CA LEU A 510 -7.38 -18.12 13.13
C LEU A 510 -6.35 -18.86 12.26
N GLN A 511 -5.29 -18.18 11.80
CA GLN A 511 -4.19 -18.77 11.03
C GLN A 511 -3.40 -19.78 11.88
N GLU A 512 -3.05 -19.40 13.11
CA GLU A 512 -2.40 -20.32 14.05
C GLU A 512 -3.32 -21.51 14.39
N ARG A 513 -4.63 -21.28 14.59
CA ARG A 513 -5.60 -22.37 14.85
C ARG A 513 -5.84 -23.28 13.65
N PHE A 514 -5.85 -22.74 12.45
CA PHE A 514 -5.98 -23.48 11.21
C PHE A 514 -4.81 -24.47 11.05
N ALA A 515 -3.57 -24.03 11.28
CA ALA A 515 -2.40 -24.86 11.07
C ALA A 515 -2.21 -25.99 12.10
N VAL A 516 -2.89 -25.94 13.25
CA VAL A 516 -2.91 -27.04 14.22
C VAL A 516 -4.25 -27.75 14.31
N ALA A 517 -5.15 -27.55 13.34
CA ALA A 517 -6.44 -28.23 13.29
C ALA A 517 -6.28 -29.76 13.41
N SER A 518 -7.27 -30.44 13.99
CA SER A 518 -7.18 -31.88 14.27
C SER A 518 -7.68 -32.78 13.13
N SER A 519 -8.43 -32.21 12.18
CA SER A 519 -9.00 -32.91 11.02
C SER A 519 -9.38 -31.90 9.94
N PRO A 520 -9.56 -32.32 8.67
CA PRO A 520 -10.05 -31.42 7.63
C PRO A 520 -11.39 -30.76 7.98
N ALA A 521 -12.26 -31.47 8.71
CA ALA A 521 -13.54 -30.93 9.19
C ALA A 521 -13.38 -29.86 10.29
N ASP A 522 -12.36 -29.99 11.15
CA ASP A 522 -12.01 -28.97 12.14
C ASP A 522 -11.37 -27.74 11.46
N ALA A 523 -10.48 -27.97 10.49
CA ALA A 523 -9.82 -26.90 9.74
C ALA A 523 -10.81 -25.98 9.02
N ALA A 524 -11.97 -26.50 8.58
CA ALA A 524 -13.05 -25.72 7.99
C ALA A 524 -13.55 -24.56 8.87
N ASN A 525 -13.47 -24.68 10.21
CA ASN A 525 -13.86 -23.62 11.14
C ASN A 525 -12.96 -22.39 11.04
N TYR A 526 -11.72 -22.57 10.57
CA TYR A 526 -10.67 -21.57 10.59
C TYR A 526 -10.15 -21.26 9.19
N LEU A 527 -10.84 -21.68 8.13
CA LEU A 527 -10.39 -21.48 6.75
C LEU A 527 -10.69 -20.07 6.22
N LEU A 528 -11.81 -19.50 6.66
CA LEU A 528 -12.27 -18.19 6.21
C LEU A 528 -11.65 -17.06 7.04
N ARG A 529 -11.29 -15.98 6.36
CA ARG A 529 -10.73 -14.75 6.91
C ARG A 529 -11.60 -13.58 6.52
N THR A 530 -11.81 -12.68 7.47
CA THR A 530 -12.43 -11.39 7.19
C THR A 530 -11.34 -10.47 6.67
N ALA A 531 -11.52 -9.82 5.53
CA ALA A 531 -10.54 -8.84 5.06
C ALA A 531 -10.22 -7.86 6.19
N SER A 532 -8.92 -7.60 6.39
CA SER A 532 -8.53 -6.41 7.15
C SER A 532 -9.21 -5.23 6.48
N ARG A 533 -9.71 -4.26 7.25
CA ARG A 533 -10.33 -3.05 6.68
C ARG A 533 -9.41 -2.55 5.57
N ASP A 534 -9.97 -2.17 4.43
CA ASP A 534 -9.23 -1.48 3.36
C ASP A 534 -8.81 -0.14 3.95
N LEU A 535 -7.76 -0.16 4.76
CA LEU A 535 -7.13 1.03 5.26
C LEU A 535 -6.18 1.45 4.17
N ASP A 536 -6.31 2.71 3.79
CA ASP A 536 -5.33 3.32 2.93
C ASP A 536 -3.96 3.16 3.63
N PRO A 537 -3.01 2.44 3.00
CA PRO A 537 -1.75 2.06 3.64
C PRO A 537 -0.92 3.30 4.00
N ASP A 538 -1.27 4.45 3.42
CA ASP A 538 -0.62 5.70 3.68
C ASP A 538 -1.20 6.41 4.93
N THR A 539 -2.50 6.36 5.11
CA THR A 539 -3.19 7.13 6.16
C THR A 539 -3.59 6.28 7.35
N GLY A 540 -3.62 4.94 7.21
CA GLY A 540 -4.22 4.05 8.19
C GLY A 540 -5.71 4.33 8.43
N GLU A 541 -6.33 5.18 7.62
CA GLU A 541 -7.76 5.48 7.61
C GLU A 541 -8.46 4.56 6.62
N GLN A 542 -9.77 4.38 6.77
CA GLN A 542 -10.54 3.64 5.77
C GLN A 542 -10.37 4.31 4.41
N ALA A 543 -9.88 3.55 3.42
CA ALA A 543 -9.75 3.99 2.06
C ALA A 543 -11.14 4.40 1.56
N LYS A 544 -11.28 5.67 1.19
CA LYS A 544 -12.53 6.23 0.64
C LYS A 544 -13.04 5.49 -0.60
N ALA A 545 -12.16 4.79 -1.32
CA ALA A 545 -12.52 3.93 -2.46
C ALA A 545 -13.52 2.81 -2.11
N SER A 546 -13.69 2.49 -0.82
CA SER A 546 -14.75 1.58 -0.35
C SER A 546 -16.17 2.18 -0.47
N GLU A 547 -16.31 3.49 -0.62
CA GLU A 547 -17.63 4.16 -0.77
C GLU A 547 -18.11 4.27 -2.23
N GLU A 548 -17.20 4.32 -3.22
CA GLU A 548 -17.57 4.58 -4.63
C GLU A 548 -17.79 3.33 -5.49
N GLY A 549 -17.77 2.12 -4.91
CA GLY A 549 -17.74 0.88 -5.70
C GLY A 549 -18.45 -0.34 -5.12
N GLY A 550 -19.71 -0.21 -4.68
CA GLY A 550 -20.64 -1.35 -4.63
C GLY A 550 -20.62 -2.23 -3.37
N THR A 551 -21.58 -1.96 -2.49
CA THR A 551 -22.00 -2.76 -1.31
C THR A 551 -20.95 -2.98 -0.22
N ASP A 552 -21.21 -2.35 0.93
CA ASP A 552 -20.74 -2.55 2.32
C ASP A 552 -20.69 -4.00 2.84
N LYS A 553 -20.20 -4.96 2.06
CA LYS A 553 -20.03 -6.35 2.51
C LYS A 553 -18.57 -6.57 2.83
N VAL A 554 -18.29 -6.62 4.13
CA VAL A 554 -17.06 -7.18 4.70
C VAL A 554 -16.67 -8.44 3.91
N ARG A 555 -15.59 -8.38 3.14
CA ARG A 555 -15.15 -9.49 2.30
C ARG A 555 -14.67 -10.62 3.19
N VAL A 556 -15.33 -11.77 3.14
CA VAL A 556 -14.92 -13.00 3.82
C VAL A 556 -14.53 -14.04 2.78
N ALA A 557 -13.27 -14.48 2.80
CA ALA A 557 -12.74 -15.41 1.81
C ALA A 557 -11.56 -16.24 2.38
N VAL A 558 -11.05 -17.16 1.57
CA VAL A 558 -9.92 -18.02 1.93
C VAL A 558 -8.61 -17.23 1.76
N ALA A 559 -7.72 -17.30 2.74
CA ALA A 559 -6.39 -16.68 2.68
C ALA A 559 -5.36 -17.55 1.95
N ALA A 560 -4.11 -17.05 1.87
CA ALA A 560 -3.01 -17.72 1.15
C ALA A 560 -2.73 -19.13 1.73
N ASP A 561 -2.68 -19.25 3.06
CA ASP A 561 -2.58 -20.53 3.78
C ASP A 561 -3.65 -21.55 3.37
N GLY A 562 -4.92 -21.14 3.38
CA GLY A 562 -6.04 -21.98 3.02
C GLY A 562 -6.05 -22.36 1.53
N THR A 563 -5.70 -21.43 0.65
CA THR A 563 -5.63 -21.68 -0.81
C THR A 563 -4.56 -22.72 -1.11
N ARG A 564 -3.37 -22.56 -0.52
CA ARG A 564 -2.26 -23.51 -0.61
C ARG A 564 -2.65 -24.89 -0.08
N TRP A 565 -3.36 -24.95 1.05
CA TRP A 565 -3.85 -26.20 1.64
C TRP A 565 -4.90 -26.90 0.77
N LEU A 566 -5.88 -26.16 0.23
CA LEU A 566 -6.87 -26.71 -0.69
C LEU A 566 -6.22 -27.22 -1.98
N ASN A 567 -5.17 -26.53 -2.44
CA ASN A 567 -4.51 -26.89 -3.69
C ASN A 567 -3.54 -28.06 -3.56
N SER A 568 -2.81 -28.17 -2.45
CA SER A 568 -1.69 -29.11 -2.32
C SER A 568 -1.68 -29.90 -1.01
N GLY A 569 -2.52 -29.57 -0.04
CA GLY A 569 -2.51 -30.17 1.30
C GLY A 569 -3.43 -31.36 1.48
N LEU A 570 -4.38 -31.59 0.57
CA LEU A 570 -5.43 -32.60 0.68
C LEU A 570 -5.46 -33.54 -0.51
N SER A 571 -5.82 -34.81 -0.26
CA SER A 571 -6.17 -35.73 -1.34
C SER A 571 -7.52 -35.35 -1.98
N VAL A 572 -7.81 -35.90 -3.16
CA VAL A 572 -9.09 -35.71 -3.85
C VAL A 572 -10.28 -36.18 -2.99
N ALA A 573 -10.12 -37.28 -2.27
CA ALA A 573 -11.13 -37.79 -1.34
C ALA A 573 -11.36 -36.81 -0.17
N ASP A 574 -10.29 -36.26 0.40
CA ASP A 574 -10.39 -35.27 1.48
C ASP A 574 -11.04 -33.96 1.00
N LEU A 575 -10.74 -33.50 -0.21
CA LEU A 575 -11.40 -32.35 -0.84
C LEU A 575 -12.90 -32.59 -1.03
N SER A 576 -13.28 -33.77 -1.51
CA SER A 576 -14.69 -34.16 -1.69
C SER A 576 -15.45 -34.22 -0.36
N ALA A 577 -14.80 -34.70 0.71
CA ALA A 577 -15.37 -34.71 2.05
C ALA A 577 -15.51 -33.27 2.60
N LEU A 578 -14.52 -32.41 2.37
CA LEU A 578 -14.54 -31.02 2.79
C LEU A 578 -15.64 -30.22 2.07
N ALA A 579 -15.86 -30.46 0.78
CA ALA A 579 -16.93 -29.85 0.01
C ALA A 579 -18.34 -30.18 0.53
N ALA A 580 -18.51 -31.29 1.25
CA ALA A 580 -19.78 -31.63 1.90
C ALA A 580 -20.01 -30.88 3.22
N ASN A 581 -18.98 -30.27 3.82
CA ASN A 581 -19.05 -29.65 5.14
C ASN A 581 -19.90 -28.37 5.13
N THR A 582 -21.09 -28.40 5.73
CA THR A 582 -22.06 -27.30 5.75
C THR A 582 -21.62 -26.06 6.52
N LYS A 583 -20.50 -26.12 7.26
CA LYS A 583 -19.88 -24.94 7.87
C LYS A 583 -19.25 -24.00 6.84
N LEU A 584 -18.91 -24.52 5.65
CA LEU A 584 -18.43 -23.72 4.52
C LEU A 584 -19.61 -23.15 3.73
N SER A 585 -19.43 -21.95 3.18
CA SER A 585 -20.44 -21.32 2.34
C SER A 585 -20.70 -22.14 1.07
N LYS A 586 -21.93 -22.10 0.54
CA LYS A 586 -22.31 -22.81 -0.70
C LYS A 586 -21.40 -22.50 -1.90
N PRO A 587 -20.96 -21.24 -2.14
CA PRO A 587 -19.98 -20.94 -3.19
C PRO A 587 -18.63 -21.63 -2.97
N LEU A 588 -18.10 -21.62 -1.73
CA LEU A 588 -16.82 -22.25 -1.44
C LEU A 588 -16.91 -23.78 -1.59
N ARG A 589 -17.96 -24.40 -1.08
CA ARG A 589 -18.22 -25.85 -1.26
C ARG A 589 -18.28 -26.23 -2.73
N THR A 590 -18.90 -25.39 -3.56
CA THR A 590 -18.94 -25.58 -5.01
C THR A 590 -17.55 -25.56 -5.63
N GLN A 591 -16.72 -24.56 -5.31
CA GLN A 591 -15.37 -24.44 -5.86
C GLN A 591 -14.46 -25.61 -5.44
N ILE A 592 -14.56 -26.04 -4.18
CA ILE A 592 -13.82 -27.23 -3.70
C ILE A 592 -14.31 -28.48 -4.43
N ALA A 593 -15.62 -28.64 -4.63
CA ALA A 593 -16.19 -29.77 -5.38
C ALA A 593 -15.75 -29.77 -6.85
N VAL A 594 -15.66 -28.59 -7.49
CA VAL A 594 -15.14 -28.44 -8.87
C VAL A 594 -13.68 -28.90 -8.95
N ALA A 595 -12.83 -28.46 -8.02
CA ALA A 595 -11.45 -28.89 -7.97
C ALA A 595 -11.33 -30.40 -7.75
N ALA A 596 -12.12 -30.98 -6.83
CA ALA A 596 -12.15 -32.41 -6.57
C ALA A 596 -12.64 -33.21 -7.80
N TRP A 597 -13.70 -32.74 -8.47
CA TRP A 597 -14.25 -33.36 -9.68
C TRP A 597 -13.22 -33.42 -10.81
N MET A 598 -12.60 -32.27 -11.13
CA MET A 598 -11.63 -32.21 -12.22
C MET A 598 -10.38 -33.04 -11.90
N ARG A 599 -9.87 -33.00 -10.66
CA ARG A 599 -8.74 -33.85 -10.26
C ARG A 599 -9.08 -35.33 -10.37
N SER A 600 -10.25 -35.74 -9.89
CA SER A 600 -10.72 -37.13 -9.98
C SER A 600 -10.72 -37.63 -11.42
N ASP A 601 -11.31 -36.86 -12.35
CA ASP A 601 -11.33 -37.24 -13.77
C ASP A 601 -9.92 -37.30 -14.35
N LEU A 602 -9.09 -36.26 -14.13
CA LEU A 602 -7.71 -36.21 -14.64
C LEU A 602 -6.84 -37.38 -14.14
N LEU A 603 -7.11 -37.87 -12.93
CA LEU A 603 -6.44 -39.02 -12.31
C LEU A 603 -7.05 -40.38 -12.71
N GLY A 604 -8.16 -40.39 -13.46
CA GLY A 604 -8.89 -41.61 -13.82
C GLY A 604 -9.62 -42.27 -12.65
N GLN A 605 -9.98 -41.49 -11.63
CA GLN A 605 -10.76 -41.93 -10.47
C GLN A 605 -12.27 -41.72 -10.75
N ASP A 606 -12.84 -42.52 -11.65
CA ASP A 606 -14.19 -42.30 -12.20
C ASP A 606 -15.29 -42.21 -11.12
N GLU A 607 -15.31 -43.10 -10.14
CA GLU A 607 -16.32 -43.08 -9.07
C GLU A 607 -16.23 -41.80 -8.23
N ALA A 608 -15.02 -41.34 -7.91
CA ALA A 608 -14.79 -40.10 -7.18
C ALA A 608 -15.26 -38.88 -8.02
N ALA A 609 -15.02 -38.90 -9.33
CA ALA A 609 -15.45 -37.85 -10.25
C ALA A 609 -16.99 -37.76 -10.31
N LEU A 610 -17.68 -38.90 -10.39
CA LEU A 610 -19.14 -38.94 -10.41
C LEU A 610 -19.77 -38.44 -9.11
N ASN A 611 -19.19 -38.81 -7.97
CA ASN A 611 -19.62 -38.35 -6.65
C ASN A 611 -19.42 -36.83 -6.50
N ALA A 612 -18.27 -36.30 -6.90
CA ALA A 612 -18.01 -34.87 -6.87
C ALA A 612 -18.96 -34.10 -7.83
N ALA A 613 -19.24 -34.63 -9.02
CA ALA A 613 -20.21 -34.05 -9.95
C ALA A 613 -21.63 -33.98 -9.36
N GLN A 614 -22.04 -34.99 -8.58
CA GLN A 614 -23.31 -34.96 -7.86
C GLN A 614 -23.35 -33.87 -6.79
N GLN A 615 -22.26 -33.64 -6.06
CA GLN A 615 -22.17 -32.53 -5.10
C GLN A 615 -22.25 -31.16 -5.79
N ILE A 616 -21.62 -31.01 -6.97
CA ILE A 616 -21.70 -29.76 -7.75
C ILE A 616 -23.15 -29.51 -8.20
N GLU A 617 -23.85 -30.52 -8.68
CA GLU A 617 -25.27 -30.39 -9.07
C GLU A 617 -26.14 -29.86 -7.92
N GLN A 618 -25.93 -30.35 -6.70
CA GLN A 618 -26.68 -29.90 -5.52
C GLN A 618 -26.32 -28.47 -5.11
N ASN A 619 -25.05 -28.08 -5.29
CA ASN A 619 -24.52 -26.83 -4.79
C ASN A 619 -24.50 -25.68 -5.83
N ALA A 620 -24.60 -25.96 -7.13
CA ALA A 620 -24.49 -24.98 -8.20
C ALA A 620 -25.53 -25.19 -9.29
N PRO A 621 -26.71 -24.53 -9.21
CA PRO A 621 -27.77 -24.66 -10.21
C PRO A 621 -27.31 -24.40 -11.65
N VAL A 622 -26.40 -23.43 -11.85
CA VAL A 622 -25.85 -23.07 -13.17
C VAL A 622 -25.06 -24.23 -13.81
N LEU A 623 -24.46 -25.11 -13.01
CA LEU A 623 -23.70 -26.27 -13.49
C LEU A 623 -24.52 -27.57 -13.47
N ALA A 624 -25.74 -27.58 -12.91
CA ALA A 624 -26.55 -28.79 -12.79
C ALA A 624 -26.75 -29.54 -14.12
N PRO A 625 -27.12 -28.88 -15.24
CA PRO A 625 -27.26 -29.57 -16.53
C PRO A 625 -25.94 -30.16 -17.05
N VAL A 626 -24.82 -29.47 -16.78
CA VAL A 626 -23.48 -29.92 -17.14
C VAL A 626 -23.14 -31.20 -16.39
N MET A 627 -23.36 -31.21 -15.07
CA MET A 627 -23.03 -32.35 -14.20
C MET A 627 -23.93 -33.56 -14.46
N GLN A 628 -25.23 -33.35 -14.70
CA GLN A 628 -26.16 -34.42 -15.07
C GLN A 628 -25.74 -35.10 -16.38
N LYS A 629 -25.35 -34.32 -17.39
CA LYS A 629 -24.87 -34.88 -18.66
C LYS A 629 -23.51 -35.55 -18.50
N TYR A 630 -22.59 -34.98 -17.73
CA TYR A 630 -21.31 -35.61 -17.39
C TYR A 630 -21.55 -37.01 -16.81
N ARG A 631 -22.36 -37.15 -15.76
CA ARG A 631 -22.62 -38.46 -15.14
C ARG A 631 -23.28 -39.47 -16.08
N LYS A 632 -24.10 -39.05 -17.06
CA LYS A 632 -24.69 -39.95 -18.07
C LYS A 632 -23.66 -40.46 -19.10
N LEU A 633 -22.54 -39.76 -19.26
CA LEU A 633 -21.46 -40.14 -20.17
C LEU A 633 -20.41 -41.03 -19.50
N ALA A 634 -20.59 -41.41 -18.23
CA ALA A 634 -19.68 -42.26 -17.48
C ALA A 634 -19.30 -43.53 -18.26
N GLY A 635 -18.02 -43.90 -18.22
CA GLY A 635 -17.49 -45.07 -18.95
C GLY A 635 -17.34 -44.89 -20.47
N THR A 636 -17.62 -43.70 -21.01
CA THR A 636 -17.43 -43.39 -22.44
C THR A 636 -16.25 -42.42 -22.65
N PRO A 637 -15.58 -42.46 -23.82
CA PRO A 637 -14.55 -41.47 -24.18
C PRO A 637 -15.07 -40.01 -24.17
N GLU A 638 -16.38 -39.83 -24.33
CA GLU A 638 -17.04 -38.51 -24.35
C GLU A 638 -17.11 -37.85 -22.97
N HIS A 639 -16.90 -38.63 -21.90
CA HIS A 639 -16.94 -38.14 -20.52
C HIS A 639 -15.92 -37.03 -20.27
N ARG A 640 -14.65 -37.29 -20.60
CA ARG A 640 -13.54 -36.34 -20.41
C ARG A 640 -13.64 -35.13 -21.34
N TYR A 641 -14.05 -35.36 -22.59
CA TYR A 641 -14.30 -34.26 -23.53
C TYR A 641 -15.36 -33.29 -22.99
N TRP A 642 -16.47 -33.83 -22.48
CA TRP A 642 -17.54 -33.03 -21.90
C TRP A 642 -17.07 -32.22 -20.67
N MET A 643 -16.23 -32.80 -19.81
CA MET A 643 -15.59 -32.07 -18.72
C MET A 643 -14.77 -30.89 -19.26
N LEU A 644 -13.81 -31.15 -20.15
CA LEU A 644 -12.87 -30.13 -20.63
C LEU A 644 -13.58 -29.00 -21.38
N LEU A 645 -14.55 -29.33 -22.23
CA LEU A 645 -15.39 -28.36 -22.94
C LEU A 645 -16.05 -27.38 -21.96
N ASN A 646 -16.66 -27.90 -20.89
CA ASN A 646 -17.34 -27.06 -19.93
C ASN A 646 -16.38 -26.36 -18.96
N ALA A 647 -15.21 -26.95 -18.68
CA ALA A 647 -14.16 -26.26 -17.94
C ALA A 647 -13.72 -24.98 -18.65
N VAL A 648 -13.58 -25.02 -19.99
CA VAL A 648 -13.28 -23.82 -20.80
C VAL A 648 -14.45 -22.83 -20.76
N LYS A 649 -15.68 -23.28 -21.00
CA LYS A 649 -16.88 -22.42 -21.07
C LYS A 649 -17.15 -21.65 -19.77
N TYR A 650 -16.88 -22.25 -18.61
CA TYR A 650 -17.17 -21.66 -17.30
C TYR A 650 -15.92 -21.19 -16.54
N GLY A 651 -14.73 -21.43 -17.09
CA GLY A 651 -13.48 -21.15 -16.39
C GLY A 651 -13.30 -21.99 -15.13
N LEU A 652 -13.52 -23.30 -15.23
CA LEU A 652 -13.36 -24.23 -14.11
C LEU A 652 -11.91 -24.74 -14.05
N SER A 653 -11.39 -24.90 -12.85
CA SER A 653 -10.00 -25.30 -12.62
C SER A 653 -9.91 -26.50 -11.67
N PRO A 654 -8.93 -27.41 -11.86
CA PRO A 654 -8.57 -28.40 -10.85
C PRO A 654 -7.89 -27.76 -9.63
N MET A 655 -7.72 -26.43 -9.59
CA MET A 655 -7.23 -25.69 -8.43
C MET A 655 -8.30 -24.71 -7.93
N TYR A 656 -8.29 -24.48 -6.63
CA TYR A 656 -8.98 -23.36 -6.02
C TYR A 656 -8.21 -22.06 -6.32
N SER A 657 -8.88 -21.06 -6.90
CA SER A 657 -8.26 -19.82 -7.39
C SER A 657 -8.47 -18.60 -6.47
N GLY A 658 -8.87 -18.80 -5.21
CA GLY A 658 -9.01 -17.71 -4.22
C GLY A 658 -10.28 -16.87 -4.34
N ALA A 659 -10.88 -16.78 -5.53
CA ALA A 659 -12.10 -16.02 -5.78
C ALA A 659 -13.37 -16.86 -5.51
N THR A 660 -14.24 -16.38 -4.62
CA THR A 660 -15.57 -16.97 -4.36
C THR A 660 -16.65 -16.42 -5.29
N ALA A 661 -16.25 -15.81 -6.42
CA ALA A 661 -17.17 -15.26 -7.40
C ALA A 661 -18.13 -16.34 -7.91
N GLU A 662 -19.35 -15.92 -8.25
CA GLU A 662 -20.32 -16.83 -8.85
C GLU A 662 -19.80 -17.38 -10.17
N ILE A 663 -19.89 -18.69 -10.33
CA ILE A 663 -19.54 -19.36 -11.58
C ILE A 663 -20.54 -18.92 -12.64
N LYS A 664 -20.03 -18.33 -13.72
CA LYS A 664 -20.82 -17.86 -14.85
C LYS A 664 -20.21 -18.32 -16.17
N LEU A 665 -21.06 -18.40 -17.19
CA LEU A 665 -20.61 -18.67 -18.54
C LEU A 665 -19.72 -17.51 -19.03
N ARG A 666 -18.56 -17.81 -19.60
CA ARG A 666 -17.66 -16.82 -20.20
C ARG A 666 -18.20 -16.35 -21.55
N ALA A 667 -17.90 -15.10 -21.88
CA ALA A 667 -18.14 -14.59 -23.23
C ALA A 667 -17.28 -15.40 -24.22
N PRO A 668 -17.87 -16.00 -25.28
CA PRO A 668 -17.14 -16.92 -26.15
C PRO A 668 -15.88 -16.34 -26.81
N ASP A 669 -15.85 -15.03 -27.07
CA ASP A 669 -14.76 -14.28 -27.68
C ASP A 669 -13.66 -13.86 -26.69
N GLU A 670 -13.98 -13.79 -25.39
CA GLU A 670 -13.01 -13.52 -24.32
C GLU A 670 -12.49 -14.82 -23.67
N THR A 671 -13.00 -15.98 -24.09
CA THR A 671 -12.69 -17.26 -23.46
C THR A 671 -11.29 -17.74 -23.84
N LEU A 672 -10.47 -18.00 -22.82
CA LEU A 672 -9.16 -18.63 -22.93
C LEU A 672 -9.10 -19.94 -22.12
N ALA A 673 -8.18 -20.82 -22.48
CA ALA A 673 -7.79 -22.01 -21.73
C ALA A 673 -6.74 -21.65 -20.66
N ASP A 674 -7.07 -20.71 -19.77
CA ASP A 674 -6.15 -20.05 -18.83
C ASP A 674 -6.27 -20.55 -17.38
N MET A 675 -6.91 -21.71 -17.18
CA MET A 675 -7.41 -22.10 -15.86
C MET A 675 -6.36 -22.58 -14.86
N TRP A 676 -5.22 -23.04 -15.35
CA TRP A 676 -4.06 -23.37 -14.53
C TRP A 676 -2.77 -23.21 -15.31
N CYS A 677 -1.75 -22.71 -14.63
CA CYS A 677 -0.39 -22.66 -15.13
C CYS A 677 0.33 -23.98 -14.93
N LYS A 678 0.34 -24.44 -13.68
CA LYS A 678 1.01 -25.67 -13.27
C LYS A 678 0.30 -26.18 -12.03
N LEU A 679 0.18 -27.50 -11.91
CA LEU A 679 -0.41 -28.12 -10.73
C LEU A 679 0.66 -28.39 -9.67
N PRO A 680 0.28 -28.40 -8.37
CA PRO A 680 1.21 -28.66 -7.29
C PRO A 680 1.88 -30.03 -7.41
N ALA A 681 3.21 -30.05 -7.32
CA ALA A 681 4.00 -31.27 -7.35
C ALA A 681 4.20 -31.91 -5.97
N LYS A 682 3.97 -31.14 -4.91
CA LYS A 682 4.12 -31.56 -3.52
C LYS A 682 3.28 -30.67 -2.62
N ALA A 683 3.02 -31.15 -1.40
CA ALA A 683 2.36 -30.38 -0.37
C ALA A 683 3.11 -29.08 -0.06
N GLY A 684 2.35 -28.00 0.14
CA GLY A 684 2.87 -26.68 0.50
C GLY A 684 3.48 -25.90 -0.67
N ALA A 685 3.46 -26.42 -1.90
CA ALA A 685 3.91 -25.66 -3.07
C ALA A 685 2.93 -24.50 -3.36
N SER A 686 3.49 -23.28 -3.51
CA SER A 686 2.75 -22.04 -3.79
C SER A 686 2.58 -21.83 -5.30
N TYR A 687 1.39 -21.38 -5.71
CA TYR A 687 1.00 -21.12 -7.09
C TYR A 687 0.16 -19.85 -7.19
N GLY A 688 0.82 -18.70 -7.04
CA GLY A 688 0.21 -17.38 -7.17
C GLY A 688 -0.37 -16.82 -5.88
N GLU A 689 -0.35 -17.57 -4.78
CA GLU A 689 -0.64 -16.99 -3.46
C GLU A 689 0.53 -16.14 -2.98
N ASN A 690 0.24 -15.03 -2.29
CA ASN A 690 1.28 -14.20 -1.67
C ASN A 690 1.82 -14.87 -0.40
N THR A 691 2.86 -15.69 -0.56
CA THR A 691 3.57 -16.33 0.56
C THR A 691 4.56 -15.41 1.24
N ASP A 692 4.99 -14.33 0.59
CA ASP A 692 6.01 -13.40 1.11
C ASP A 692 5.47 -12.63 2.33
N ALA A 693 4.15 -12.56 2.46
CA ALA A 693 3.45 -12.07 3.63
C ALA A 693 3.63 -12.99 4.86
N GLU A 694 3.71 -14.31 4.69
CA GLU A 694 3.65 -15.27 5.80
C GLU A 694 5.04 -15.63 6.34
N HIS A 695 5.45 -15.05 7.48
CA HIS A 695 6.75 -15.32 8.12
C HIS A 695 7.06 -16.80 8.41
N THR A 696 6.03 -17.59 8.67
CA THR A 696 6.12 -19.05 8.74
C THR A 696 4.88 -19.60 8.09
N LEU A 697 5.02 -20.31 6.97
CA LEU A 697 3.90 -20.89 6.21
C LEU A 697 3.12 -21.85 7.11
N PRO A 698 1.98 -21.42 7.67
CA PRO A 698 1.22 -22.24 8.58
C PRO A 698 0.28 -23.07 7.69
N MET A 699 0.49 -24.38 7.64
CA MET A 699 -0.39 -25.28 6.90
C MET A 699 -0.59 -26.54 7.74
N PRO A 700 -1.83 -27.01 7.92
CA PRO A 700 -2.05 -28.23 8.66
C PRO A 700 -1.69 -29.45 7.81
N GLU A 701 -0.98 -30.41 8.41
CA GLU A 701 -0.74 -31.74 7.82
C GLU A 701 -1.90 -32.66 8.23
N LEU A 702 -2.90 -32.78 7.36
CA LEU A 702 -4.17 -33.47 7.63
C LEU A 702 -4.63 -34.30 6.43
N GLY A 703 -5.48 -35.29 6.70
CA GLY A 703 -6.05 -36.15 5.68
C GLY A 703 -5.15 -37.33 5.31
N ASN A 704 -5.35 -37.89 4.11
CA ASN A 704 -4.57 -39.01 3.61
C ASN A 704 -3.35 -38.54 2.82
N ASN A 705 -2.24 -38.28 3.51
CA ASN A 705 -1.00 -37.77 2.93
C ASN A 705 -0.41 -38.68 1.84
N ALA A 706 -0.51 -40.01 2.01
CA ALA A 706 0.02 -40.96 1.03
C ALA A 706 -0.78 -40.93 -0.28
N ALA A 707 -2.11 -40.83 -0.20
CA ALA A 707 -2.96 -40.65 -1.37
C ALA A 707 -2.68 -39.29 -2.04
N ARG A 708 -2.67 -38.20 -1.25
CA ARG A 708 -2.34 -36.84 -1.70
C ARG A 708 -1.04 -36.81 -2.49
N ASP A 709 0.06 -37.34 -1.93
CA ASP A 709 1.38 -37.24 -2.56
C ASP A 709 1.43 -38.00 -3.90
N LYS A 710 0.76 -39.16 -3.98
CA LYS A 710 0.62 -39.92 -5.23
C LYS A 710 -0.18 -39.14 -6.28
N GLU A 711 -1.27 -38.53 -5.87
CA GLU A 711 -2.13 -37.72 -6.77
C GLU A 711 -1.40 -36.49 -7.29
N LEU A 712 -0.69 -35.76 -6.43
CA LEU A 712 0.09 -34.58 -6.82
C LEU A 712 1.23 -34.94 -7.80
N ALA A 713 1.93 -36.06 -7.57
CA ALA A 713 2.98 -36.52 -8.48
C ALA A 713 2.44 -36.79 -9.89
N GLN A 714 1.22 -37.32 -10.02
CA GLN A 714 0.57 -37.53 -11.31
C GLN A 714 0.10 -36.21 -11.94
N LEU A 715 -0.59 -35.37 -11.16
CA LEU A 715 -1.11 -34.08 -11.63
C LEU A 715 0.00 -33.12 -12.08
N ALA A 716 1.17 -33.15 -11.43
CA ALA A 716 2.29 -32.28 -11.78
C ALA A 716 2.94 -32.60 -13.13
N GLY A 717 2.66 -33.79 -13.70
CA GLY A 717 3.07 -34.15 -15.05
C GLY A 717 2.19 -33.54 -16.14
N LEU A 718 1.08 -32.89 -15.79
CA LEU A 718 0.18 -32.26 -16.75
C LEU A 718 0.79 -30.97 -17.32
N LYS A 719 0.55 -30.75 -18.62
CA LYS A 719 0.80 -29.47 -19.29
C LYS A 719 0.01 -28.33 -18.65
N THR A 720 0.36 -27.11 -19.02
CA THR A 720 -0.49 -25.93 -18.75
C THR A 720 -1.91 -26.15 -19.28
N ALA A 721 -2.90 -25.39 -18.80
CA ALA A 721 -4.27 -25.49 -19.30
C ALA A 721 -4.34 -25.34 -20.83
N THR A 722 -3.60 -24.36 -21.37
CA THR A 722 -3.46 -24.13 -22.81
C THR A 722 -2.94 -25.36 -23.54
N GLY A 723 -1.83 -25.95 -23.07
CA GLY A 723 -1.23 -27.11 -23.71
C GLY A 723 -2.08 -28.38 -23.59
N TYR A 724 -2.58 -28.68 -22.39
CA TYR A 724 -3.37 -29.89 -22.13
C TYR A 724 -4.69 -29.89 -22.90
N ILE A 725 -5.43 -28.77 -22.84
CA ILE A 725 -6.71 -28.64 -23.55
C ILE A 725 -6.46 -28.58 -25.05
N GLY A 726 -5.45 -27.86 -25.51
CA GLY A 726 -5.10 -27.78 -26.92
C GLY A 726 -4.77 -29.16 -27.52
N ASP A 727 -3.96 -29.98 -26.84
CA ASP A 727 -3.67 -31.35 -27.27
C ASP A 727 -4.96 -32.18 -27.39
N TYR A 728 -5.87 -32.06 -26.42
CA TYR A 728 -7.15 -32.77 -26.43
C TYR A 728 -8.07 -32.29 -27.55
N VAL A 729 -8.09 -30.99 -27.85
CA VAL A 729 -8.84 -30.40 -28.99
C VAL A 729 -8.31 -30.94 -30.31
N MET A 730 -6.98 -31.05 -30.47
CA MET A 730 -6.38 -31.60 -31.69
C MET A 730 -6.69 -33.09 -31.87
N GLN A 731 -6.68 -33.86 -30.78
CA GLN A 731 -7.11 -35.26 -30.79
C GLN A 731 -8.60 -35.38 -31.16
N ARG A 732 -9.46 -34.56 -30.55
CA ARG A 732 -10.89 -34.50 -30.86
C ARG A 732 -11.16 -34.17 -32.32
N ALA A 733 -10.44 -33.20 -32.87
CA ALA A 733 -10.58 -32.82 -34.27
C ALA A 733 -10.18 -33.93 -35.26
N THR A 734 -9.37 -34.89 -34.81
CA THR A 734 -9.00 -36.07 -35.59
C THR A 734 -10.08 -37.15 -35.46
N ALA A 735 -10.54 -37.44 -34.23
CA ALA A 735 -11.49 -38.51 -33.96
C ALA A 735 -12.93 -38.20 -34.39
N VAL A 736 -13.40 -36.95 -34.18
CA VAL A 736 -14.77 -36.50 -34.46
C VAL A 736 -14.73 -35.16 -35.20
N PRO A 737 -14.38 -35.16 -36.50
CA PRO A 737 -14.14 -33.95 -37.27
C PRO A 737 -15.40 -33.10 -37.52
N THR A 738 -16.58 -33.62 -37.21
CA THR A 738 -17.88 -32.96 -37.38
C THR A 738 -18.41 -32.35 -36.08
N ASP A 739 -17.64 -32.39 -34.99
CA ASP A 739 -18.05 -31.81 -33.72
C ASP A 739 -18.25 -30.28 -33.86
N PRO A 740 -19.46 -29.77 -33.55
CA PRO A 740 -19.82 -28.37 -33.82
C PRO A 740 -19.04 -27.36 -32.96
N GLU A 741 -18.42 -27.79 -31.86
CA GLU A 741 -17.65 -26.92 -30.97
C GLU A 741 -16.21 -26.71 -31.46
N LEU A 742 -15.71 -27.56 -32.39
CA LEU A 742 -14.32 -27.52 -32.84
C LEU A 742 -13.86 -26.19 -33.45
N PRO A 743 -14.63 -25.49 -34.30
CA PRO A 743 -14.21 -24.19 -34.81
C PRO A 743 -13.91 -23.19 -33.69
N TRP A 744 -14.75 -23.16 -32.65
CA TRP A 744 -14.56 -22.31 -31.49
C TRP A 744 -13.40 -22.79 -30.62
N LEU A 745 -13.31 -24.09 -30.31
CA LEU A 745 -12.22 -24.64 -29.50
C LEU A 745 -10.84 -24.44 -30.15
N LEU A 746 -10.73 -24.57 -31.48
CA LEU A 746 -9.49 -24.27 -32.20
C LEU A 746 -9.14 -22.78 -32.12
N TYR A 747 -10.14 -21.90 -32.19
CA TYR A 747 -9.94 -20.47 -31.93
C TYR A 747 -9.42 -20.23 -30.50
N VAL A 748 -10.06 -20.81 -29.48
CA VAL A 748 -9.62 -20.69 -28.08
C VAL A 748 -8.18 -21.18 -27.91
N THR A 749 -7.82 -22.33 -28.49
CA THR A 749 -6.46 -22.86 -28.44
C THR A 749 -5.44 -21.87 -29.03
N VAL A 750 -5.74 -21.24 -30.18
CA VAL A 750 -4.84 -20.23 -30.78
C VAL A 750 -4.75 -18.98 -29.91
N GLN A 751 -5.88 -18.46 -29.41
CA GLN A 751 -5.85 -17.24 -28.59
C GLN A 751 -5.14 -17.45 -27.25
N SER A 752 -5.26 -18.64 -26.67
CA SER A 752 -4.65 -18.99 -25.39
C SER A 752 -3.12 -19.07 -25.46
N THR A 753 -2.52 -19.11 -26.64
CA THR A 753 -1.05 -19.06 -26.82
C THR A 753 -0.50 -17.63 -26.93
N ARG A 754 -1.35 -16.59 -26.91
CA ARG A 754 -0.92 -15.18 -27.03
C ARG A 754 -0.18 -14.68 -25.79
N GLY A 755 -0.46 -15.25 -24.62
CA GLY A 755 0.11 -14.84 -23.34
C GLY A 755 -0.37 -15.75 -22.21
N GLY A 756 0.18 -15.57 -21.01
CA GLY A 756 -0.07 -16.45 -19.87
C GLY A 756 0.98 -17.56 -19.73
N CYS A 757 0.61 -18.65 -19.06
CA CYS A 757 1.50 -19.77 -18.82
C CYS A 757 1.48 -20.73 -20.01
N LEU A 758 2.65 -20.95 -20.63
CA LEU A 758 2.78 -21.70 -21.88
C LEU A 758 3.81 -22.82 -21.75
N ASP A 759 3.50 -23.96 -22.37
CA ASP A 759 4.44 -25.06 -22.55
C ASP A 759 5.43 -24.76 -23.69
N ALA A 760 6.56 -25.48 -23.73
CA ALA A 760 7.62 -25.27 -24.72
C ALA A 760 7.16 -25.44 -26.17
N ASP A 761 6.10 -26.23 -26.41
CA ASP A 761 5.54 -26.51 -27.72
C ASP A 761 4.35 -25.60 -28.10
N ALA A 762 4.04 -24.57 -27.31
CA ALA A 762 2.88 -23.69 -27.52
C ALA A 762 2.82 -23.09 -28.93
N LYS A 763 3.95 -22.68 -29.51
CA LYS A 763 4.02 -22.15 -30.89
C LYS A 763 3.60 -23.18 -31.93
N THR A 764 4.05 -24.43 -31.76
CA THR A 764 3.70 -25.54 -32.67
C THR A 764 2.22 -25.87 -32.54
N LEU A 765 1.69 -25.89 -31.33
CA LEU A 765 0.27 -26.09 -31.05
C LEU A 765 -0.59 -24.98 -31.68
N SER A 766 -0.22 -23.70 -31.47
CA SER A 766 -0.91 -22.54 -32.05
C SER A 766 -0.99 -22.63 -33.57
N LYS A 767 0.16 -22.88 -34.22
CA LYS A 767 0.23 -23.03 -35.68
C LYS A 767 -0.64 -24.20 -36.16
N SER A 768 -0.64 -25.31 -35.45
CA SER A 768 -1.39 -26.52 -35.83
C SER A 768 -2.90 -26.28 -35.73
N ALA A 769 -3.36 -25.69 -34.62
CA ALA A 769 -4.77 -25.33 -34.42
C ALA A 769 -5.24 -24.29 -35.44
N PHE A 770 -4.45 -23.23 -35.69
CA PHE A 770 -4.69 -22.23 -36.71
C PHE A 770 -4.86 -22.85 -38.10
N THR A 771 -3.90 -23.70 -38.49
CA THR A 771 -3.91 -24.33 -39.81
C THR A 771 -5.15 -25.21 -39.98
N LEU A 772 -5.52 -25.97 -38.95
CA LEU A 772 -6.70 -26.82 -38.99
C LEU A 772 -8.00 -26.01 -39.06
N LEU A 773 -8.09 -24.93 -38.28
CA LEU A 773 -9.22 -24.00 -38.28
C LEU A 773 -9.46 -23.43 -39.67
N HIS A 774 -8.43 -22.87 -40.30
CA HIS A 774 -8.53 -22.28 -41.64
C HIS A 774 -8.68 -23.32 -42.74
N LYS A 775 -8.13 -24.53 -42.59
CA LYS A 775 -8.27 -25.59 -43.61
C LYS A 775 -9.68 -26.17 -43.64
N ARG A 776 -10.26 -26.47 -42.48
CA ARG A 776 -11.53 -27.22 -42.38
C ARG A 776 -12.74 -26.31 -42.18
N TYR A 777 -12.57 -25.13 -41.58
CA TYR A 777 -13.66 -24.24 -41.18
C TYR A 777 -13.48 -22.81 -41.71
N LYS A 778 -12.86 -22.62 -42.88
CA LYS A 778 -12.54 -21.31 -43.49
C LYS A 778 -13.69 -20.28 -43.50
N ASN A 779 -14.93 -20.72 -43.60
CA ASN A 779 -16.11 -19.84 -43.68
C ASN A 779 -16.75 -19.57 -42.30
N ASN A 780 -16.24 -20.18 -41.23
CA ASN A 780 -16.76 -19.98 -39.88
C ASN A 780 -16.29 -18.62 -39.31
N GLU A 781 -17.08 -18.03 -38.40
CA GLU A 781 -16.71 -16.77 -37.75
C GLU A 781 -15.38 -16.84 -36.98
N TRP A 782 -15.09 -17.98 -36.37
CA TRP A 782 -13.89 -18.18 -35.55
C TRP A 782 -12.62 -18.18 -36.38
N ALA A 783 -12.68 -18.70 -37.61
CA ALA A 783 -11.58 -18.58 -38.57
C ALA A 783 -11.34 -17.11 -38.95
N ARG A 784 -12.40 -16.32 -39.18
CA ARG A 784 -12.28 -14.87 -39.47
C ARG A 784 -11.72 -14.08 -38.29
N LYS A 785 -12.06 -14.44 -37.05
CA LYS A 785 -11.55 -13.80 -35.82
C LYS A 785 -10.12 -14.20 -35.47
N THR A 786 -9.53 -15.18 -36.15
CA THR A 786 -8.14 -15.65 -35.92
C THR A 786 -7.27 -15.39 -37.16
N PRO A 787 -6.76 -14.17 -37.36
CA PRO A 787 -5.98 -13.81 -38.55
C PRO A 787 -4.53 -14.32 -38.54
N TYR A 788 -3.96 -14.66 -37.38
CA TYR A 788 -2.60 -15.18 -37.24
C TYR A 788 -2.50 -16.18 -36.07
N PHE A 789 -1.38 -16.91 -36.02
CA PHE A 789 -0.97 -17.75 -34.90
C PHE A 789 0.23 -17.09 -34.16
N TYR A 790 0.54 -17.58 -32.96
CA TYR A 790 1.57 -17.00 -32.09
C TYR A 790 2.80 -17.91 -31.96
#